data_AF-A0A6A3KRT2-F1
#
_entry.id   AF-A0A6A3KRT2-F1
#
_cell.length_a   1.000
_cell.length_b   1.000
_cell.length_c   1.000
_cell.angle_alpha   90.00
_cell.angle_beta   90.00
_cell.angle_gamma   90.00
#
_symmetry.space_group_name_H-M   'P 1'
#
loop_
_entity.id
_entity.type
_entity.pdbx_description
1 polymer ?
#
loop_
_entity_poly.entity_id
_entity_poly.type
_entity_poly.pdbx_seq_one_letter_code
_entity_poly.pdbx_strand_id
1 'polypeptide(L)'
;MLRSLRRVWLGSRDADGLATALRRMKPPPPSPGSKPDESKPSSISNEQRLGDVVWKPEQEFPGRSVVDRHAMTLDRELQVLRRIARVSVRSIAQPARLALLGVCSSGVLGLSAYEALLLLDPAQPTTLDSLLFVYKYATHNFLASCIWETRAPELVAQALGLDAAQLLRVFDPATSSTDAALQLRIMSVFTARAMLAGFMVVTQLLNIVRASGTAALGYSENVYSGLEPPLQGIEERVIRLAGKGSDVTEVSMVRYGAHILPVFEDPEQHRHLVAQWSLNGRVPCVWCVSKGRYGFRHSWTGLHVDESFLLRTTTGKYILCIEADATLKDRAFELRVMPKSPLPKDEELSVEEASQAYRLVERQAALALQRPFRSLCVLLGDSRQPCDLGGESFVTLRERTRLKQEVNVLIDSKAPLLLEVLKWCGRFVDDRKTLVLDVTPHNFTPLRLFLEHHGYAVLTPAEAVEFEERERAEIAAEVKAKADAEEQDQRHRQELEEHDLALAGSSWQSDPNSDGKQKANQDTQTLEKNSNAGAAQDKATTQANNELTSKNKSKEKEANEAPAARRGKKPEKLPRLLYYPTTAATINAVHATLTSGDGLSDPRRCCVLINQPFGLEHLDELAEDAGEKFHPVCAAEIYDDYFRQVRIWTRMGHSAAVIQRELDQRFESVRDVLDAIADLDKASSSK
;
A
#
# COMPACT_ATOMS: atom_id res chain seq x y z
N MET A 1 15.36 -26.28 -27.94
CA MET A 1 15.41 -24.83 -27.60
C MET A 1 16.58 -24.09 -28.28
N LEU A 2 16.86 -24.32 -29.57
CA LEU A 2 17.98 -23.67 -30.29
C LEU A 2 17.64 -23.28 -31.75
N ARG A 3 16.34 -23.08 -32.06
CA ARG A 3 15.89 -22.73 -33.43
C ARG A 3 15.03 -21.46 -33.56
N SER A 4 14.82 -20.66 -32.50
CA SER A 4 14.02 -19.41 -32.61
C SER A 4 14.82 -18.10 -32.70
N LEU A 5 16.16 -18.14 -32.73
CA LEU A 5 17.00 -16.92 -32.67
C LEU A 5 17.61 -16.47 -34.01
N ARG A 6 17.04 -16.83 -35.17
CA ARG A 6 17.65 -16.53 -36.48
C ARG A 6 16.78 -15.77 -37.47
N ARG A 7 15.83 -14.95 -37.00
CA ARG A 7 14.98 -14.18 -37.92
C ARG A 7 14.52 -12.82 -37.40
N VAL A 8 15.42 -11.97 -36.91
CA VAL A 8 15.16 -10.52 -36.73
C VAL A 8 16.43 -9.70 -36.95
N TRP A 9 17.18 -9.96 -38.02
CA TRP A 9 18.23 -9.06 -38.50
C TRP A 9 18.15 -9.09 -40.02
N LEU A 10 17.36 -8.16 -40.59
CA LEU A 10 17.46 -7.56 -41.92
C LEU A 10 16.15 -6.82 -42.24
N GLY A 11 16.20 -5.49 -42.26
CA GLY A 11 15.33 -4.64 -43.06
C GLY A 11 14.02 -4.15 -42.44
N SER A 12 14.02 -2.97 -41.84
CA SER A 12 13.23 -1.87 -42.39
C SER A 12 13.84 -0.53 -42.00
N ARG A 13 14.29 0.19 -43.02
CA ARG A 13 14.61 1.61 -43.01
C ARG A 13 13.24 2.30 -43.08
N ASP A 14 12.85 3.01 -42.04
CA ASP A 14 11.92 4.14 -42.15
C ASP A 14 12.30 5.15 -41.06
N ALA A 15 13.18 6.06 -41.44
CA ALA A 15 13.43 7.30 -40.75
C ALA A 15 12.50 8.33 -41.36
N ASP A 16 11.34 8.56 -40.72
CA ASP A 16 10.55 9.79 -40.83
C ASP A 16 9.33 9.69 -39.89
N GLY A 17 9.47 10.19 -38.66
CA GLY A 17 8.37 10.15 -37.69
C GLY A 17 8.62 10.83 -36.34
N LEU A 18 9.62 11.71 -36.24
CA LEU A 18 10.05 12.31 -34.96
C LEU A 18 10.21 13.84 -35.02
N ALA A 19 9.44 14.52 -35.88
CA ALA A 19 9.47 15.97 -36.04
C ALA A 19 8.13 16.70 -35.78
N THR A 20 7.08 16.02 -35.28
CA THR A 20 5.72 16.61 -35.21
C THR A 20 5.06 16.56 -33.82
N ALA A 21 5.83 16.59 -32.74
CA ALA A 21 5.29 16.64 -31.36
C ALA A 21 5.85 17.76 -30.47
N LEU A 22 6.53 18.77 -31.04
CA LEU A 22 7.14 19.89 -30.31
C LEU A 22 6.68 21.28 -30.79
N ARG A 23 5.41 21.45 -31.15
CA ARG A 23 4.80 22.78 -31.37
C ARG A 23 3.34 22.84 -30.94
N ARG A 24 3.09 23.00 -29.63
CA ARG A 24 1.93 23.76 -29.12
C ARG A 24 2.00 23.91 -27.59
N MET A 25 2.76 24.90 -27.12
CA MET A 25 2.37 25.69 -25.95
C MET A 25 2.87 27.11 -26.18
N LYS A 26 1.94 28.02 -26.50
CA LYS A 26 2.18 29.45 -26.63
C LYS A 26 1.90 30.06 -25.26
N PRO A 27 2.82 30.83 -24.64
CA PRO A 27 2.53 31.51 -23.39
C PRO A 27 1.52 32.65 -23.61
N PRO A 28 0.66 32.97 -22.62
CA PRO A 28 -0.23 34.12 -22.70
C PRO A 28 0.57 35.44 -22.58
N PRO A 29 0.04 36.55 -23.11
CA PRO A 29 0.73 37.84 -23.10
C PRO A 29 0.76 38.46 -21.69
N PRO A 30 1.76 39.30 -21.38
CA PRO A 30 1.84 40.00 -20.11
C PRO A 30 0.83 41.15 -20.03
N SER A 31 0.09 41.21 -18.92
CA SER A 31 -0.78 42.32 -18.55
C SER A 31 0.06 43.57 -18.23
N PRO A 32 -0.33 44.78 -18.67
CA PRO A 32 0.41 46.01 -18.39
C PRO A 32 0.16 46.50 -16.96
N GLY A 33 1.21 47.08 -16.38
CA GLY A 33 1.31 47.43 -14.98
C GLY A 33 0.41 48.56 -14.48
N SER A 34 0.13 48.50 -13.19
CA SER A 34 -0.39 49.60 -12.37
C SER A 34 0.62 49.93 -11.26
N LYS A 35 0.89 51.24 -11.12
CA LYS A 35 1.78 51.88 -10.14
C LYS A 35 1.28 51.69 -8.68
N PRO A 36 2.15 51.90 -7.67
CA PRO A 36 1.80 51.69 -6.27
C PRO A 36 1.07 52.92 -5.70
N ASP A 37 -0.05 52.69 -5.01
CA ASP A 37 -0.65 53.65 -4.09
C ASP A 37 -0.35 53.21 -2.66
N GLU A 38 0.34 54.08 -1.94
CA GLU A 38 0.57 54.01 -0.50
C GLU A 38 -0.71 54.34 0.29
N SER A 39 -0.78 53.77 1.50
CA SER A 39 -1.63 54.14 2.64
C SER A 39 -3.02 53.50 2.76
N LYS A 40 -3.07 52.32 3.40
CA LYS A 40 -3.96 52.02 4.55
C LYS A 40 -3.55 50.68 5.18
N PRO A 41 -3.58 50.53 6.52
CA PRO A 41 -3.20 49.30 7.18
C PRO A 41 -4.27 48.24 6.89
N SER A 42 -3.94 47.32 5.97
CA SER A 42 -4.74 46.13 5.71
C SER A 42 -4.76 45.27 6.98
N SER A 43 -5.97 44.97 7.43
CA SER A 43 -6.28 43.88 8.34
C SER A 43 -5.39 42.67 8.07
N ILE A 44 -4.83 42.12 9.15
CA ILE A 44 -4.03 40.90 9.19
C ILE A 44 -4.66 39.86 8.25
N SER A 45 -3.87 39.47 7.27
CA SER A 45 -4.19 38.58 6.17
C SER A 45 -4.93 37.32 6.64
N ASN A 46 -6.04 37.00 6.00
CA ASN A 46 -6.44 35.61 5.78
C ASN A 46 -5.24 34.92 5.10
N GLU A 47 -4.34 34.32 5.88
CA GLU A 47 -3.28 33.47 5.35
C GLU A 47 -3.96 32.39 4.49
N GLN A 48 -3.59 32.35 3.22
CA GLN A 48 -4.18 31.46 2.24
C GLN A 48 -3.85 30.02 2.64
N ARG A 49 -4.79 29.36 3.34
CA ARG A 49 -4.69 27.96 3.76
C ARG A 49 -4.27 27.10 2.58
N LEU A 50 -3.35 26.15 2.80
CA LEU A 50 -3.03 25.19 1.75
C LEU A 50 -4.28 24.35 1.49
N GLY A 51 -4.70 24.29 0.23
CA GLY A 51 -5.89 23.53 -0.15
C GLY A 51 -5.76 22.06 0.21
N ASP A 52 -6.89 21.45 0.55
CA ASP A 52 -6.98 20.00 0.68
C ASP A 52 -6.62 19.36 -0.66
N VAL A 53 -5.66 18.46 -0.61
CA VAL A 53 -5.13 17.84 -1.81
C VAL A 53 -6.05 16.69 -2.20
N VAL A 54 -6.88 16.91 -3.22
CA VAL A 54 -7.84 15.91 -3.73
C VAL A 54 -7.18 14.89 -4.68
N TRP A 55 -5.86 14.72 -4.61
CA TRP A 55 -5.17 13.77 -5.47
C TRP A 55 -5.42 12.37 -4.96
N LYS A 56 -5.93 11.53 -5.85
CA LYS A 56 -6.01 10.10 -5.58
C LYS A 56 -4.60 9.49 -5.57
N PRO A 57 -4.37 8.39 -4.84
CA PRO A 57 -3.06 7.73 -4.80
C PRO A 57 -2.47 7.46 -6.20
N GLU A 58 -3.31 7.08 -7.16
CA GLU A 58 -2.89 6.72 -8.53
C GLU A 58 -2.42 7.94 -9.33
N GLN A 59 -2.79 9.15 -8.90
CA GLN A 59 -2.40 10.41 -9.55
C GLN A 59 -1.05 10.93 -9.06
N GLU A 60 -0.55 10.43 -7.92
CA GLU A 60 0.74 10.88 -7.40
C GLU A 60 1.90 10.48 -8.34
N PHE A 61 1.85 9.28 -8.93
CA PHE A 61 2.88 8.77 -9.83
C PHE A 61 2.27 8.42 -11.22
N PRO A 62 1.91 9.43 -12.04
CA PRO A 62 1.15 9.21 -13.27
C PRO A 62 1.98 8.50 -14.34
N GLY A 63 1.38 7.53 -15.04
CA GLY A 63 1.98 6.84 -16.19
C GLY A 63 3.17 5.93 -15.84
N ARG A 64 3.49 5.80 -14.55
CA ARG A 64 4.54 4.92 -14.04
C ARG A 64 3.80 3.91 -13.19
N SER A 65 3.52 2.76 -13.80
CA SER A 65 2.69 1.69 -13.23
C SER A 65 2.92 1.60 -11.72
N VAL A 66 1.85 1.73 -10.92
CA VAL A 66 1.70 0.89 -9.73
C VAL A 66 2.14 -0.47 -10.23
N VAL A 67 3.37 -0.87 -9.88
CA VAL A 67 4.08 -1.95 -10.57
C VAL A 67 3.08 -3.07 -10.71
N ASP A 68 2.74 -3.41 -11.96
CA ASP A 68 1.75 -4.44 -12.19
C ASP A 68 2.21 -5.64 -11.38
N ARG A 69 1.45 -5.96 -10.32
CA ARG A 69 1.89 -6.81 -9.20
C ARG A 69 2.32 -8.19 -9.70
N HIS A 70 2.08 -8.50 -10.97
CA HIS A 70 2.26 -9.78 -11.58
C HIS A 70 3.17 -9.74 -12.83
N ALA A 71 3.58 -8.57 -13.33
CA ALA A 71 4.36 -8.49 -14.57
C ALA A 71 5.83 -8.16 -14.30
N MET A 72 6.71 -9.15 -14.48
CA MET A 72 8.14 -8.94 -14.56
C MET A 72 8.48 -8.41 -15.96
N THR A 73 9.03 -7.19 -16.06
CA THR A 73 9.49 -6.67 -17.35
C THR A 73 10.79 -7.35 -17.75
N LEU A 74 11.03 -7.52 -19.06
CA LEU A 74 12.26 -8.14 -19.58
C LEU A 74 13.53 -7.44 -19.07
N ASP A 75 13.50 -6.12 -18.93
CA ASP A 75 14.62 -5.35 -18.40
C ASP A 75 14.93 -5.68 -16.94
N ARG A 76 13.90 -5.94 -16.12
CA ARG A 76 14.08 -6.37 -14.73
C ARG A 76 14.61 -7.79 -14.67
N GLU A 77 14.08 -8.70 -15.48
CA GLU A 77 14.61 -10.07 -15.59
C GLU A 77 16.09 -10.07 -15.95
N LEU A 78 16.48 -9.26 -16.94
CA LEU A 78 17.87 -9.14 -17.36
C LEU A 78 18.77 -8.59 -16.24
N GLN A 79 18.28 -7.62 -15.45
CA GLN A 79 19.01 -7.11 -14.29
C GLN A 79 19.23 -8.20 -13.23
N VAL A 80 18.17 -8.97 -12.89
CA VAL A 80 18.25 -10.08 -11.92
C VAL A 80 19.22 -11.15 -12.43
N LEU A 81 19.08 -11.59 -13.68
CA LEU A 81 19.96 -12.57 -14.31
C LEU A 81 21.42 -12.10 -14.32
N ARG A 82 21.69 -10.81 -14.61
CA ARG A 82 23.04 -10.24 -14.55
C ARG A 82 23.62 -10.29 -13.14
N ARG A 83 22.82 -10.03 -12.09
CA ARG A 83 23.28 -10.12 -10.69
C ARG A 83 23.62 -11.56 -10.32
N ILE A 84 22.72 -12.51 -10.60
CA ILE A 84 22.94 -13.94 -10.35
C ILE A 84 24.18 -14.42 -11.13
N ALA A 85 24.26 -14.13 -12.44
CA ALA A 85 25.38 -14.52 -13.28
C ALA A 85 26.71 -13.97 -12.77
N ARG A 86 26.76 -12.74 -12.24
CA ARG A 86 27.98 -12.17 -11.65
C ARG A 86 28.48 -12.99 -10.45
N VAL A 87 27.57 -13.41 -9.58
CA VAL A 87 27.91 -14.25 -8.42
C VAL A 87 28.31 -15.65 -8.87
N SER A 88 27.57 -16.24 -9.82
CA SER A 88 27.88 -17.56 -10.40
C SER A 88 29.24 -17.58 -11.08
N VAL A 89 29.57 -16.58 -11.89
CA VAL A 89 30.87 -16.47 -12.57
C VAL A 89 32.01 -16.38 -11.57
N ARG A 90 31.86 -15.60 -10.49
CA ARG A 90 32.86 -15.56 -9.40
C ARG A 90 33.05 -16.91 -8.73
N SER A 91 31.96 -17.66 -8.53
CA SER A 91 32.01 -19.02 -7.98
C SER A 91 32.67 -20.00 -8.95
N ILE A 92 32.40 -19.90 -10.25
CA ILE A 92 32.99 -20.76 -11.29
C ILE A 92 34.49 -20.46 -11.44
N ALA A 93 34.89 -19.19 -11.38
CA ALA A 93 36.27 -18.72 -11.50
C ALA A 93 37.15 -18.99 -10.25
N GLN A 94 36.70 -19.84 -9.32
CA GLN A 94 37.52 -20.24 -8.18
C GLN A 94 38.79 -20.99 -8.64
N PRO A 95 39.97 -20.71 -8.06
CA PRO A 95 41.25 -21.27 -8.52
C PRO A 95 41.25 -22.80 -8.58
N ALA A 96 40.64 -23.47 -7.60
CA ALA A 96 40.55 -24.93 -7.58
C ALA A 96 39.77 -25.50 -8.77
N ARG A 97 38.68 -24.84 -9.19
CA ARG A 97 37.85 -25.27 -10.32
C ARG A 97 38.55 -25.00 -11.65
N LEU A 98 39.22 -23.85 -11.75
CA LEU A 98 40.05 -23.51 -12.92
C LEU A 98 41.25 -24.46 -13.06
N ALA A 99 41.87 -24.86 -11.96
CA ALA A 99 42.95 -25.84 -11.97
C ALA A 99 42.46 -27.21 -12.47
N LEU A 100 41.31 -27.68 -11.98
CA LEU A 100 40.71 -28.93 -12.48
C LEU A 100 40.40 -28.85 -13.99
N LEU A 101 39.81 -27.74 -14.45
CA LEU A 101 39.57 -27.51 -15.87
C LEU A 101 40.87 -27.50 -16.67
N GLY A 102 41.92 -26.85 -16.15
CA GLY A 102 43.25 -26.79 -16.76
C GLY A 102 43.91 -28.17 -16.87
N VAL A 103 43.84 -28.98 -15.81
CA VAL A 103 44.34 -30.37 -15.80
C VAL A 103 43.61 -31.22 -16.82
N CYS A 104 42.27 -31.18 -16.84
CA CYS A 104 41.49 -31.91 -17.83
C CYS A 104 41.80 -31.43 -19.25
N SER A 105 41.86 -30.12 -19.47
CA SER A 105 42.12 -29.56 -20.80
C SER A 105 43.51 -29.94 -21.31
N SER A 106 44.52 -29.89 -20.44
CA SER A 106 45.88 -30.33 -20.73
C SER A 106 45.95 -31.83 -21.00
N GLY A 107 45.16 -32.63 -20.28
CA GLY A 107 45.03 -34.08 -20.53
C GLY A 107 44.45 -34.39 -21.90
N VAL A 108 43.36 -33.72 -22.31
CA VAL A 108 42.77 -33.88 -23.66
C VAL A 108 43.77 -33.48 -24.73
N LEU A 109 44.41 -32.31 -24.59
CA LEU A 109 45.41 -31.83 -25.55
C LEU A 109 46.62 -32.75 -25.63
N GLY A 110 47.13 -33.22 -24.49
CA GLY A 110 48.26 -34.14 -24.41
C GLY A 110 47.96 -35.50 -25.04
N LEU A 111 46.78 -36.08 -24.77
CA LEU A 111 46.34 -37.32 -25.42
C LEU A 111 46.14 -37.13 -26.93
N SER A 112 45.61 -35.98 -27.37
CA SER A 112 45.45 -35.68 -28.80
C SER A 112 46.79 -35.51 -29.51
N ALA A 113 47.76 -34.87 -28.85
CA ALA A 113 49.10 -34.71 -29.38
C ALA A 113 49.82 -36.06 -29.46
N TYR A 114 49.65 -36.90 -28.43
CA TYR A 114 50.17 -38.26 -28.41
C TYR A 114 49.55 -39.14 -29.50
N GLU A 115 48.24 -39.03 -29.73
CA GLU A 115 47.54 -39.66 -30.86
C GLU A 115 48.15 -39.23 -32.20
N ALA A 116 48.38 -37.92 -32.41
CA ALA A 116 49.01 -37.40 -33.62
C ALA A 116 50.44 -37.94 -33.82
N LEU A 117 51.23 -38.08 -32.76
CA LEU A 117 52.58 -38.67 -32.83
C LEU A 117 52.56 -40.13 -33.27
N LEU A 118 51.53 -40.91 -32.88
CA LEU A 118 51.38 -42.30 -33.32
C LEU A 118 50.96 -42.41 -34.80
N LEU A 119 50.31 -41.37 -35.33
CA LEU A 119 49.85 -41.27 -36.73
C LEU A 119 50.96 -40.81 -37.68
N LEU A 120 52.06 -40.21 -37.19
CA LEU A 120 53.21 -39.85 -38.02
C LEU A 120 54.00 -41.09 -38.45
N ASP A 121 54.57 -41.03 -39.66
CA ASP A 121 55.50 -42.05 -40.14
C ASP A 121 56.83 -41.97 -39.36
N PRO A 122 57.28 -43.04 -38.66
CA PRO A 122 58.55 -43.04 -37.93
C PRO A 122 59.77 -42.91 -38.84
N ALA A 123 59.65 -43.17 -40.14
CA ALA A 123 60.77 -43.03 -41.08
C ALA A 123 61.11 -41.56 -41.35
N GLN A 124 60.19 -40.63 -41.07
CA GLN A 124 60.42 -39.21 -41.25
C GLN A 124 61.12 -38.58 -40.03
N PRO A 125 62.12 -37.70 -40.24
CA PRO A 125 62.70 -36.93 -39.15
C PRO A 125 61.65 -35.98 -38.56
N THR A 126 61.75 -35.69 -37.26
CA THR A 126 60.86 -34.73 -36.60
C THR A 126 61.12 -33.31 -37.13
N THR A 127 60.37 -32.90 -38.15
CA THR A 127 60.48 -31.56 -38.74
C THR A 127 59.54 -30.57 -38.03
N LEU A 128 59.73 -29.28 -38.31
CA LEU A 128 58.80 -28.24 -37.86
C LEU A 128 57.38 -28.48 -38.37
N ASP A 129 57.23 -29.04 -39.57
CA ASP A 129 55.93 -29.37 -40.17
C ASP A 129 55.23 -30.51 -39.41
N SER A 130 55.98 -31.52 -38.97
CA SER A 130 55.45 -32.60 -38.11
C SER A 130 54.98 -32.07 -36.75
N LEU A 131 55.74 -31.15 -36.14
CA LEU A 131 55.35 -30.51 -34.86
C LEU A 131 54.11 -29.61 -35.03
N LEU A 132 54.04 -28.87 -36.13
CA LEU A 132 52.89 -28.04 -36.47
C LEU A 132 51.64 -28.89 -36.70
N PHE A 133 51.77 -30.02 -37.40
CA PHE A 133 50.70 -31.00 -37.56
C PHE A 133 50.20 -31.52 -36.21
N VAL A 134 51.09 -31.96 -35.32
CA VAL A 134 50.73 -32.47 -33.98
C VAL A 134 49.95 -31.43 -33.18
N TYR A 135 50.42 -30.18 -33.15
CA TYR A 135 49.74 -29.08 -32.46
C TYR A 135 48.36 -28.79 -33.06
N LYS A 136 48.24 -28.75 -34.39
CA LYS A 136 46.99 -28.49 -35.10
C LYS A 136 46.00 -29.64 -34.95
N TYR A 137 46.46 -30.88 -35.07
CA TYR A 137 45.64 -32.06 -34.81
C TYR A 137 45.12 -32.04 -33.37
N ALA A 138 45.96 -31.72 -32.39
CA ALA A 138 45.57 -31.67 -30.99
C ALA A 138 44.52 -30.59 -30.71
N THR A 139 44.69 -29.39 -31.25
CA THR A 139 43.74 -28.28 -31.07
C THR A 139 42.41 -28.51 -31.79
N HIS A 140 42.43 -29.05 -33.02
CA HIS A 140 41.21 -29.40 -33.75
C HIS A 140 40.42 -30.55 -33.09
N ASN A 141 41.13 -31.55 -32.54
CA ASN A 141 40.51 -32.65 -31.83
C ASN A 141 40.10 -32.31 -30.39
N PHE A 142 40.63 -31.25 -29.78
CA PHE A 142 40.21 -30.82 -28.44
C PHE A 142 38.69 -30.56 -28.35
N LEU A 143 38.15 -29.72 -29.25
CA LEU A 143 36.72 -29.41 -29.28
C LEU A 143 35.90 -30.59 -29.82
N ALA A 144 36.42 -31.32 -30.80
CA ALA A 144 35.75 -32.51 -31.34
C ALA A 144 35.56 -33.59 -30.26
N SER A 145 36.54 -33.75 -29.37
CA SER A 145 36.47 -34.67 -28.22
C SER A 145 35.27 -34.39 -27.30
N CYS A 146 34.86 -33.12 -27.19
CA CYS A 146 33.74 -32.72 -26.33
C CYS A 146 32.38 -33.21 -26.84
N ILE A 147 32.30 -33.56 -28.13
CA ILE A 147 31.11 -34.11 -28.80
C ILE A 147 31.33 -35.55 -29.28
N TRP A 148 32.37 -36.23 -28.76
CA TRP A 148 32.77 -37.59 -29.16
C TRP A 148 33.09 -37.75 -30.65
N GLU A 149 33.57 -36.69 -31.30
CA GLU A 149 34.01 -36.70 -32.70
C GLU A 149 35.56 -36.66 -32.78
N THR A 150 36.10 -37.15 -33.89
CA THR A 150 37.53 -37.02 -34.24
C THR A 150 37.63 -36.48 -35.66
N ARG A 151 38.55 -35.54 -35.88
CA ARG A 151 38.86 -34.99 -37.20
C ARG A 151 39.88 -35.90 -37.88
N ALA A 152 39.60 -36.26 -39.13
CA ALA A 152 40.48 -37.10 -39.93
C ALA A 152 41.87 -36.46 -40.08
N PRO A 153 42.97 -37.20 -39.84
CA PRO A 153 44.32 -36.64 -39.87
C PRO A 153 44.72 -36.13 -41.26
N GLU A 154 44.21 -36.74 -42.33
CA GLU A 154 44.46 -36.34 -43.72
C GLU A 154 43.92 -34.94 -43.99
N LEU A 155 42.72 -34.63 -43.47
CA LEU A 155 42.10 -33.32 -43.60
C LEU A 155 42.91 -32.25 -42.85
N VAL A 156 43.45 -32.59 -41.68
CA VAL A 156 44.29 -31.66 -40.91
C VAL A 156 45.62 -31.42 -41.62
N ALA A 157 46.25 -32.46 -42.16
CA ALA A 157 47.50 -32.35 -42.93
C ALA A 157 47.30 -31.53 -44.22
N GLN A 158 46.23 -31.83 -44.98
CA GLN A 158 45.89 -31.10 -46.20
C GLN A 158 45.55 -29.63 -45.91
N ALA A 159 44.88 -29.34 -44.80
CA ALA A 159 44.60 -27.96 -44.39
C ALA A 159 45.87 -27.15 -44.07
N LEU A 160 46.99 -27.81 -43.76
CA LEU A 160 48.30 -27.20 -43.56
C LEU A 160 49.13 -27.13 -44.85
N GLY A 161 48.60 -27.62 -45.98
CA GLY A 161 49.34 -27.73 -47.23
C GLY A 161 50.41 -28.82 -47.22
N LEU A 162 50.34 -29.77 -46.29
CA LEU A 162 51.26 -30.89 -46.19
C LEU A 162 50.71 -32.08 -46.97
N ASP A 163 51.60 -32.82 -47.63
CA ASP A 163 51.21 -34.07 -48.30
C ASP A 163 50.95 -35.17 -47.24
N ALA A 164 49.68 -35.51 -47.05
CA ALA A 164 49.24 -36.51 -46.10
C ALA A 164 49.89 -37.88 -46.35
N ALA A 165 50.13 -38.24 -47.62
CA ALA A 165 50.74 -39.53 -47.98
C ALA A 165 52.21 -39.62 -47.59
N GLN A 166 52.89 -38.48 -47.47
CA GLN A 166 54.27 -38.42 -47.00
C GLN A 166 54.32 -38.36 -45.48
N LEU A 167 53.48 -37.52 -44.86
CA LEU A 167 53.56 -37.21 -43.43
C LEU A 167 52.97 -38.32 -42.52
N LEU A 168 51.86 -38.94 -42.94
CA LEU A 168 51.12 -39.89 -42.13
C LEU A 168 51.52 -41.33 -42.44
N ARG A 169 51.53 -42.17 -41.41
CA ARG A 169 51.72 -43.61 -41.55
C ARG A 169 50.53 -44.23 -42.30
N VAL A 170 50.82 -45.05 -43.30
CA VAL A 170 49.83 -45.94 -43.94
C VAL A 170 49.71 -47.22 -43.10
N PHE A 171 48.48 -47.62 -42.76
CA PHE A 171 48.20 -48.80 -41.95
C PHE A 171 47.62 -49.93 -42.80
N ASP A 172 48.26 -51.11 -42.78
CA ASP A 172 47.78 -52.32 -43.49
C ASP A 172 47.43 -53.45 -42.51
N PRO A 173 46.32 -53.31 -41.74
CA PRO A 173 45.99 -54.22 -40.63
C PRO A 173 45.71 -55.66 -41.07
N ALA A 174 45.40 -55.90 -42.35
CA ALA A 174 45.18 -57.23 -42.91
C ALA A 174 46.49 -58.03 -43.10
N THR A 175 47.64 -57.34 -43.16
CA THR A 175 48.94 -57.94 -43.50
C THR A 175 49.96 -57.84 -42.37
N SER A 176 49.77 -56.92 -41.43
CA SER A 176 50.72 -56.59 -40.38
C SER A 176 50.07 -56.61 -38.99
N SER A 177 50.50 -57.54 -38.13
CA SER A 177 50.03 -57.63 -36.75
C SER A 177 50.50 -56.45 -35.89
N THR A 178 51.63 -55.84 -36.23
CA THR A 178 52.15 -54.64 -35.54
C THR A 178 51.30 -53.42 -35.84
N ASP A 179 50.81 -53.28 -37.07
CA ASP A 179 49.93 -52.16 -37.46
C ASP A 179 48.55 -52.31 -36.82
N ALA A 180 48.00 -53.53 -36.78
CA ALA A 180 46.76 -53.80 -36.06
C ALA A 180 46.88 -53.46 -34.56
N ALA A 181 47.99 -53.83 -33.91
CA ALA A 181 48.24 -53.51 -32.50
C ALA A 181 48.38 -51.99 -32.27
N LEU A 182 49.04 -51.28 -33.18
CA LEU A 182 49.17 -49.83 -33.11
C LEU A 182 47.84 -49.11 -33.35
N GLN A 183 47.03 -49.58 -34.29
CA GLN A 183 45.71 -49.02 -34.58
C GLN A 183 44.76 -49.20 -33.38
N LEU A 184 44.82 -50.37 -32.70
CA LEU A 184 44.14 -50.58 -31.42
C LEU A 184 44.62 -49.62 -30.33
N ARG A 185 45.92 -49.30 -30.28
CA ARG A 185 46.48 -48.31 -29.35
C ARG A 185 46.00 -46.89 -29.66
N ILE A 186 45.89 -46.51 -30.94
CA ILE A 186 45.34 -45.22 -31.35
C ILE A 186 43.87 -45.13 -30.94
N MET A 187 43.09 -46.20 -31.15
CA MET A 187 41.70 -46.28 -30.70
C MET A 187 41.55 -46.20 -29.19
N SER A 188 42.44 -46.81 -28.41
CA SER A 188 42.40 -46.70 -26.94
C SER A 188 42.74 -45.28 -26.46
N VAL A 189 43.70 -44.61 -27.09
CA VAL A 189 44.02 -43.18 -26.83
C VAL A 189 42.85 -42.27 -27.20
N PHE A 190 42.23 -42.48 -28.35
CA PHE A 190 41.01 -41.77 -28.76
C PHE A 190 39.90 -41.93 -27.71
N THR A 191 39.65 -43.17 -27.28
CA THR A 191 38.60 -43.46 -26.30
C THR A 191 38.90 -42.77 -24.96
N ALA A 192 40.15 -42.84 -24.49
CA ALA A 192 40.58 -42.17 -23.26
C ALA A 192 40.43 -40.64 -23.36
N ARG A 193 40.83 -40.04 -24.48
CA ARG A 193 40.66 -38.62 -24.77
C ARG A 193 39.18 -38.21 -24.75
N ALA A 194 38.33 -38.96 -25.45
CA ALA A 194 36.90 -38.69 -25.55
C ALA A 194 36.19 -38.85 -24.18
N MET A 195 36.57 -39.86 -23.39
CA MET A 195 36.09 -40.02 -22.01
C MET A 195 36.48 -38.82 -21.14
N LEU A 196 37.74 -38.39 -21.21
CA LEU A 196 38.26 -37.29 -20.40
C LEU A 196 37.62 -35.95 -20.79
N ALA A 197 37.45 -35.68 -22.08
CA ALA A 197 36.74 -34.50 -22.59
C ALA A 197 35.24 -34.51 -22.22
N GLY A 198 34.57 -35.66 -22.37
CA GLY A 198 33.17 -35.82 -21.97
C GLY A 198 32.98 -35.58 -20.46
N PHE A 199 33.83 -36.18 -19.63
CA PHE A 199 33.83 -35.96 -18.19
C PHE A 199 34.09 -34.49 -17.84
N MET A 200 35.02 -33.82 -18.53
CA MET A 200 35.28 -32.40 -18.35
C MET A 200 34.03 -31.56 -18.63
N VAL A 201 33.36 -31.76 -19.78
CA VAL A 201 32.15 -31.00 -20.16
C VAL A 201 31.02 -31.22 -19.16
N VAL A 202 30.74 -32.47 -18.80
CA VAL A 202 29.68 -32.81 -17.83
C VAL A 202 30.00 -32.18 -16.47
N THR A 203 31.24 -32.31 -16.00
CA THR A 203 31.67 -31.74 -14.72
C THR A 203 31.52 -30.22 -14.70
N GLN A 204 31.92 -29.54 -15.78
CA GLN A 204 31.75 -28.08 -15.87
C GLN A 204 30.29 -27.67 -15.95
N LEU A 205 29.45 -28.40 -16.69
CA LEU A 205 28.02 -28.13 -16.74
C LEU A 205 27.37 -28.27 -15.36
N LEU A 206 27.67 -29.35 -14.63
CA LEU A 206 27.19 -29.56 -13.26
C LEU A 206 27.66 -28.44 -12.32
N ASN A 207 28.93 -28.01 -12.45
CA ASN A 207 29.46 -26.90 -11.66
C ASN A 207 28.74 -25.59 -11.96
N ILE A 208 28.46 -25.29 -13.23
CA ILE A 208 27.71 -24.10 -13.65
C ILE A 208 26.29 -24.15 -13.09
N VAL A 209 25.59 -25.28 -13.24
CA VAL A 209 24.23 -25.47 -12.72
C VAL A 209 24.20 -25.30 -11.21
N ARG A 210 25.12 -25.94 -10.47
CA ARG A 210 25.21 -25.82 -9.02
C ARG A 210 25.52 -24.39 -8.58
N ALA A 211 26.52 -23.75 -9.19
CA ALA A 211 26.89 -22.37 -8.88
C ALA A 211 25.76 -21.37 -9.19
N SER A 212 25.00 -21.62 -10.26
CA SER A 212 23.84 -20.81 -10.64
C SER A 212 22.68 -21.02 -9.66
N GLY A 213 22.39 -22.27 -9.28
CA GLY A 213 21.36 -22.59 -8.29
C GLY A 213 21.66 -21.97 -6.92
N THR A 214 22.88 -22.12 -6.41
CA THR A 214 23.29 -21.49 -5.14
C THR A 214 23.25 -19.96 -5.21
N ALA A 215 23.67 -19.36 -6.33
CA ALA A 215 23.60 -17.91 -6.50
C ALA A 215 22.16 -17.40 -6.59
N ALA A 216 21.26 -18.13 -7.26
CA ALA A 216 19.84 -17.77 -7.34
C ALA A 216 19.14 -17.88 -5.98
N LEU A 217 19.40 -18.95 -5.21
CA LEU A 217 18.90 -19.09 -3.85
C LEU A 217 19.46 -18.00 -2.93
N GLY A 218 20.76 -17.73 -2.99
CA GLY A 218 21.39 -16.67 -2.20
C GLY A 218 20.86 -15.28 -2.55
N TYR A 219 20.61 -15.00 -3.83
CA TYR A 219 19.95 -13.76 -4.26
C TYR A 219 18.53 -13.65 -3.68
N SER A 220 17.74 -14.71 -3.80
CA SER A 220 16.39 -14.76 -3.24
C SER A 220 16.39 -14.51 -1.73
N GLU A 221 17.29 -15.18 -1.00
CA GLU A 221 17.47 -14.99 0.44
C GLU A 221 17.85 -13.53 0.77
N ASN A 222 18.82 -12.96 0.03
CA ASN A 222 19.22 -11.57 0.22
C ASN A 222 18.07 -10.59 -0.06
N VAL A 223 17.16 -10.89 -1.01
CA VAL A 223 15.95 -10.09 -1.23
C VAL A 223 15.03 -10.16 0.00
N TYR A 224 14.80 -11.35 0.54
CA TYR A 224 14.00 -11.52 1.77
C TYR A 224 14.62 -10.80 2.97
N SER A 225 15.94 -10.84 3.10
CA SER A 225 16.68 -10.17 4.17
C SER A 225 16.92 -8.67 3.91
N GLY A 226 16.43 -8.09 2.81
CA GLY A 226 16.59 -6.67 2.50
C GLY A 226 18.03 -6.22 2.22
N LEU A 227 18.88 -7.11 1.73
CA LEU A 227 20.30 -6.85 1.43
C LEU A 227 20.56 -6.58 -0.06
N GLU A 228 19.59 -6.87 -0.94
CA GLU A 228 19.69 -6.57 -2.37
C GLU A 228 19.20 -5.14 -2.66
N PRO A 229 19.98 -4.31 -3.39
CA PRO A 229 19.55 -2.96 -3.72
C PRO A 229 18.41 -2.97 -4.75
N PRO A 230 17.52 -1.96 -4.75
CA PRO A 230 16.42 -1.87 -5.70
C PRO A 230 16.84 -1.99 -7.17
N LEU A 231 15.94 -2.51 -8.01
CA LEU A 231 16.17 -2.54 -9.47
C LEU A 231 16.02 -1.14 -10.08
N GLN A 232 16.74 -0.90 -11.17
CA GLN A 232 16.63 0.33 -11.95
C GLN A 232 15.32 0.37 -12.75
N GLY A 233 14.84 1.59 -13.05
CA GLY A 233 13.68 1.83 -13.92
C GLY A 233 12.42 2.34 -13.20
N ILE A 234 12.41 2.36 -11.87
CA ILE A 234 11.39 3.11 -11.11
C ILE A 234 11.99 4.45 -10.72
N GLU A 235 11.34 5.52 -11.11
CA GLU A 235 11.72 6.90 -10.79
C GLU A 235 10.88 7.44 -9.62
N GLU A 236 11.35 8.50 -8.97
CA GLU A 236 10.69 9.16 -7.85
C GLU A 236 10.41 8.25 -6.64
N ARG A 237 11.40 7.46 -6.22
CA ARG A 237 11.31 6.61 -5.02
C ARG A 237 11.41 7.43 -3.73
N VAL A 238 10.59 7.08 -2.75
CA VAL A 238 10.60 7.60 -1.38
C VAL A 238 11.17 6.53 -0.46
N ILE A 239 12.13 6.91 0.39
CA ILE A 239 12.69 6.01 1.40
C ILE A 239 11.86 6.17 2.67
N ARG A 240 11.31 5.09 3.21
CA ARG A 240 10.55 5.13 4.46
C ARG A 240 11.18 4.25 5.53
N LEU A 241 11.57 4.87 6.64
CA LEU A 241 12.06 4.19 7.83
C LEU A 241 10.85 3.65 8.61
N ALA A 242 10.73 2.33 8.68
CA ALA A 242 9.59 1.64 9.25
C ALA A 242 9.88 0.99 10.61
N GLY A 243 11.10 1.15 11.15
CA GLY A 243 11.51 0.53 12.40
C GLY A 243 11.36 -1.00 12.34
N LYS A 244 10.82 -1.58 13.41
CA LYS A 244 10.47 -3.01 13.44
C LYS A 244 9.30 -3.37 12.53
N GLY A 245 8.39 -2.44 12.24
CA GLY A 245 7.20 -2.67 11.45
C GLY A 245 6.31 -1.42 11.43
N SER A 246 5.54 -1.26 10.36
CA SER A 246 4.71 -0.07 10.14
C SER A 246 3.48 -0.44 9.32
N ASP A 247 2.31 -0.34 9.94
CA ASP A 247 1.03 -0.59 9.29
C ASP A 247 0.76 0.45 8.18
N VAL A 248 1.27 1.68 8.37
CA VAL A 248 1.24 2.74 7.36
C VAL A 248 2.05 2.35 6.13
N THR A 249 3.20 1.73 6.33
CA THR A 249 4.08 1.29 5.25
C THR A 249 3.43 0.20 4.41
N GLU A 250 2.70 -0.72 5.02
CA GLU A 250 1.91 -1.72 4.31
C GLU A 250 0.86 -1.06 3.39
N VAL A 251 0.11 -0.08 3.91
CA VAL A 251 -0.87 0.70 3.13
C VAL A 251 -0.19 1.42 1.97
N SER A 252 0.95 2.07 2.22
CA SER A 252 1.68 2.79 1.16
C SER A 252 2.26 1.86 0.10
N MET A 253 2.72 0.67 0.47
CA MET A 253 3.14 -0.33 -0.50
C MET A 253 1.95 -0.78 -1.35
N VAL A 254 0.77 -0.98 -0.75
CA VAL A 254 -0.46 -1.28 -1.48
C VAL A 254 -0.81 -0.20 -2.50
N ARG A 255 -0.72 1.07 -2.11
CA ARG A 255 -1.13 2.24 -2.92
C ARG A 255 -0.10 2.67 -3.96
N TYR A 256 1.20 2.64 -3.64
CA TYR A 256 2.26 3.20 -4.50
C TYR A 256 3.29 2.16 -4.97
N GLY A 257 3.25 0.93 -4.45
CA GLY A 257 4.14 -0.17 -4.85
C GLY A 257 5.61 0.17 -4.71
N ALA A 258 6.38 -0.02 -5.79
CA ALA A 258 7.83 0.15 -5.80
C ALA A 258 8.32 1.61 -5.63
N HIS A 259 7.41 2.59 -5.64
CA HIS A 259 7.76 3.98 -5.32
C HIS A 259 8.08 4.17 -3.83
N ILE A 260 7.65 3.26 -2.95
CA ILE A 260 8.04 3.26 -1.55
C ILE A 260 9.11 2.20 -1.35
N LEU A 261 10.28 2.62 -0.87
CA LEU A 261 11.32 1.73 -0.38
C LEU A 261 11.26 1.69 1.15
N PRO A 262 10.59 0.69 1.75
CA PRO A 262 10.61 0.51 3.18
C PRO A 262 11.99 0.06 3.67
N VAL A 263 12.40 0.61 4.82
CA VAL A 263 13.59 0.24 5.57
C VAL A 263 13.13 -0.38 6.87
N PHE A 264 13.31 -1.70 7.00
CA PHE A 264 12.94 -2.47 8.18
C PHE A 264 14.17 -2.84 9.00
N GLU A 265 13.99 -2.98 10.31
CA GLU A 265 15.01 -3.53 11.22
C GLU A 265 15.14 -5.04 11.11
N ASP A 266 14.01 -5.71 10.88
CA ASP A 266 13.90 -7.16 10.75
C ASP A 266 12.88 -7.51 9.65
N PRO A 267 13.32 -7.61 8.38
CA PRO A 267 12.47 -8.00 7.27
C PRO A 267 11.81 -9.39 7.41
N GLU A 268 12.36 -10.28 8.25
CA GLU A 268 11.82 -11.64 8.41
C GLU A 268 10.44 -11.64 9.07
N GLN A 269 10.18 -10.68 9.98
CA GLN A 269 8.86 -10.48 10.59
C GLN A 269 7.81 -10.06 9.54
N HIS A 270 8.25 -9.49 8.43
CA HIS A 270 7.41 -9.03 7.32
C HIS A 270 7.54 -9.93 6.10
N ARG A 271 7.97 -11.20 6.27
CA ARG A 271 8.20 -12.11 5.14
C ARG A 271 6.99 -12.27 4.23
N HIS A 272 5.77 -12.21 4.76
CA HIS A 272 4.53 -12.26 3.98
C HIS A 272 4.43 -11.05 3.02
N LEU A 273 4.67 -9.85 3.53
CA LEU A 273 4.68 -8.61 2.77
C LEU A 273 5.85 -8.58 1.78
N VAL A 274 7.06 -8.98 2.22
CA VAL A 274 8.21 -9.09 1.31
C VAL A 274 7.92 -10.09 0.19
N ALA A 275 7.38 -11.28 0.48
CA ALA A 275 7.03 -12.28 -0.53
C ALA A 275 6.05 -11.72 -1.57
N GLN A 276 5.01 -11.04 -1.10
CA GLN A 276 3.99 -10.42 -1.95
C GLN A 276 4.59 -9.38 -2.90
N TRP A 277 5.41 -8.46 -2.37
CA TRP A 277 5.92 -7.32 -3.14
C TRP A 277 7.23 -7.58 -3.90
N SER A 278 7.96 -8.65 -3.54
CA SER A 278 9.18 -9.07 -4.21
C SER A 278 8.96 -10.10 -5.32
N LEU A 279 7.71 -10.48 -5.62
CA LEU A 279 7.38 -11.62 -6.49
C LEU A 279 8.06 -12.91 -6.01
N ASN A 280 7.94 -13.20 -4.71
CA ASN A 280 8.58 -14.33 -4.02
C ASN A 280 10.12 -14.32 -4.09
N GLY A 281 10.76 -13.20 -3.79
CA GLY A 281 12.23 -13.08 -3.71
C GLY A 281 12.92 -12.76 -5.03
N ARG A 282 12.17 -12.44 -6.10
CA ARG A 282 12.74 -12.13 -7.42
C ARG A 282 13.17 -10.67 -7.54
N VAL A 283 12.43 -9.76 -6.92
CA VAL A 283 12.62 -8.31 -7.04
C VAL A 283 12.86 -7.70 -5.66
N PRO A 284 13.99 -7.00 -5.43
CA PRO A 284 14.21 -6.27 -4.19
C PRO A 284 13.17 -5.17 -4.02
N CYS A 285 12.42 -5.25 -2.92
CA CYS A 285 11.38 -4.30 -2.56
C CYS A 285 11.58 -3.65 -1.19
N VAL A 286 12.54 -4.12 -0.38
CA VAL A 286 12.82 -3.62 0.98
C VAL A 286 14.33 -3.45 1.19
N TRP A 287 14.71 -2.62 2.17
CA TRP A 287 16.08 -2.50 2.65
C TRP A 287 16.16 -2.82 4.14
N CYS A 288 17.25 -3.42 4.60
CA CYS A 288 17.44 -3.78 6.00
C CYS A 288 18.46 -2.88 6.69
N VAL A 289 18.07 -2.30 7.83
CA VAL A 289 18.97 -1.59 8.73
C VAL A 289 18.67 -2.05 10.14
N SER A 290 19.54 -2.88 10.73
CA SER A 290 19.31 -3.39 12.07
C SER A 290 19.13 -2.26 13.09
N LYS A 291 18.31 -2.53 14.11
CA LYS A 291 18.06 -1.61 15.22
C LYS A 291 19.34 -1.02 15.81
N GLY A 292 19.31 0.28 16.12
CA GLY A 292 20.47 1.01 16.64
C GLY A 292 21.59 1.20 15.64
N ARG A 293 21.45 0.72 14.39
CA ARG A 293 22.48 0.84 13.35
C ARG A 293 22.18 1.87 12.26
N TYR A 294 21.14 2.68 12.43
CA TYR A 294 20.75 3.72 11.48
C TYR A 294 21.84 4.77 11.24
N GLY A 295 22.69 5.06 12.22
CA GLY A 295 23.84 5.96 12.09
C GLY A 295 25.14 5.33 11.59
N PHE A 296 25.15 4.04 11.25
CA PHE A 296 26.35 3.36 10.79
C PHE A 296 26.40 3.31 9.26
N ARG A 297 27.52 3.77 8.69
CA ARG A 297 27.72 3.79 7.22
C ARG A 297 27.55 2.41 6.57
N HIS A 298 27.96 1.34 7.25
CA HIS A 298 27.89 -0.01 6.69
C HIS A 298 26.44 -0.52 6.51
N SER A 299 25.48 -0.02 7.29
CA SER A 299 24.05 -0.36 7.17
C SER A 299 23.42 0.16 5.88
N TRP A 300 24.06 1.13 5.24
CA TRP A 300 23.62 1.75 3.99
C TRP A 300 24.52 1.41 2.81
N THR A 301 25.57 0.59 3.04
CA THR A 301 26.47 0.15 1.98
C THR A 301 25.71 -0.73 0.99
N GLY A 302 25.75 -0.37 -0.29
CA GLY A 302 25.06 -1.08 -1.36
C GLY A 302 23.76 -0.43 -1.81
N LEU A 303 23.10 0.37 -0.94
CA LEU A 303 21.94 1.15 -1.35
C LEU A 303 22.37 2.35 -2.21
N HIS A 304 22.27 2.25 -3.53
CA HIS A 304 22.63 3.34 -4.40
C HIS A 304 21.47 4.34 -4.54
N VAL A 305 21.52 5.44 -3.78
CA VAL A 305 20.56 6.55 -3.86
C VAL A 305 20.94 7.46 -5.03
N ASP A 306 20.37 7.21 -6.20
CA ASP A 306 20.62 7.93 -7.45
C ASP A 306 19.45 8.86 -7.84
N GLU A 307 19.45 9.38 -9.08
CA GLU A 307 18.41 10.32 -9.54
C GLU A 307 17.00 9.72 -9.49
N SER A 308 16.88 8.39 -9.46
CA SER A 308 15.60 7.70 -9.37
C SER A 308 14.92 7.85 -8.01
N PHE A 309 15.61 8.35 -6.99
CA PHE A 309 15.04 8.68 -5.67
C PHE A 309 14.60 10.14 -5.54
N LEU A 310 14.77 10.96 -6.59
CA LEU A 310 14.45 12.37 -6.54
C LEU A 310 13.04 12.63 -7.06
N LEU A 311 12.17 13.15 -6.19
CA LEU A 311 10.86 13.67 -6.56
C LEU A 311 11.03 14.95 -7.38
N ARG A 312 10.27 15.07 -8.48
CA ARG A 312 10.25 16.29 -9.28
C ARG A 312 9.14 17.22 -8.83
N THR A 313 9.49 18.47 -8.53
CA THR A 313 8.52 19.52 -8.23
C THR A 313 7.96 20.14 -9.51
N THR A 314 6.79 20.78 -9.40
CA THR A 314 6.21 21.63 -10.46
C THR A 314 7.13 22.78 -10.86
N THR A 315 8.00 23.22 -9.94
CA THR A 315 9.03 24.24 -10.18
C THR A 315 10.27 23.72 -10.92
N GLY A 316 10.34 22.42 -11.20
CA GLY A 316 11.49 21.77 -11.84
C GLY A 316 12.66 21.44 -10.90
N LYS A 317 12.55 21.75 -9.60
CA LYS A 317 13.52 21.36 -8.57
C LYS A 317 13.36 19.88 -8.19
N TYR A 318 14.47 19.28 -7.76
CA TYR A 318 14.53 17.90 -7.29
C TYR A 318 14.55 17.83 -5.76
N ILE A 319 13.81 16.86 -5.22
CA ILE A 319 13.66 16.66 -3.78
C ILE A 319 13.90 15.20 -3.43
N LEU A 320 14.86 14.94 -2.53
CA LEU A 320 15.03 13.65 -1.88
C LEU A 320 14.06 13.57 -0.70
N CYS A 321 13.06 12.70 -0.78
CA CYS A 321 12.07 12.54 0.27
C CYS A 321 12.40 11.30 1.12
N ILE A 322 12.56 11.54 2.43
CA ILE A 322 12.82 10.49 3.42
C ILE A 322 11.77 10.62 4.52
N GLU A 323 11.02 9.56 4.72
CA GLU A 323 9.92 9.49 5.67
C GLU A 323 10.30 8.54 6.82
N ALA A 324 9.77 8.78 8.01
CA ALA A 324 9.94 7.88 9.15
C ALA A 324 8.62 7.72 9.88
N ASP A 325 8.27 6.48 10.16
CA ASP A 325 7.14 6.11 11.01
C ASP A 325 7.68 5.72 12.39
N ALA A 326 7.44 6.58 13.37
CA ALA A 326 7.75 6.35 14.78
C ALA A 326 6.47 6.05 15.60
N THR A 327 5.39 5.63 14.94
CA THR A 327 4.16 5.23 15.64
C THR A 327 4.24 3.80 16.16
N LEU A 328 3.54 3.56 17.26
CA LEU A 328 3.38 2.22 17.82
C LEU A 328 2.33 1.43 17.04
N LYS A 329 2.73 0.24 16.61
CA LYS A 329 1.81 -0.77 16.08
C LYS A 329 0.71 -1.07 17.10
N ASP A 330 -0.53 -1.16 16.63
CA ASP A 330 -1.72 -1.43 17.46
C ASP A 330 -2.04 -0.39 18.56
N ARG A 331 -1.42 0.79 18.58
CA ARG A 331 -1.67 1.78 19.65
C ARG A 331 -1.89 3.19 19.12
N ALA A 332 -2.42 3.30 17.89
CA ALA A 332 -2.60 4.58 17.23
C ALA A 332 -3.53 5.51 18.02
N PHE A 333 -4.61 4.98 18.61
CA PHE A 333 -5.58 5.76 19.39
C PHE A 333 -5.33 5.76 20.92
N GLU A 334 -4.20 5.21 21.41
CA GLU A 334 -3.81 5.39 22.81
C GLU A 334 -3.42 6.86 23.03
N LEU A 335 -4.25 7.65 23.71
CA LEU A 335 -4.02 9.09 23.91
C LEU A 335 -3.14 9.41 25.12
N ARG A 336 -2.96 8.45 26.03
CA ARG A 336 -2.11 8.64 27.20
C ARG A 336 -0.64 8.50 26.85
N VAL A 337 0.14 9.45 27.32
CA VAL A 337 1.60 9.38 27.27
C VAL A 337 2.01 8.45 28.40
N MET A 338 2.31 7.19 28.08
CA MET A 338 2.64 6.20 29.10
C MET A 338 3.85 6.69 29.94
N PRO A 339 3.69 6.92 31.25
CA PRO A 339 4.70 7.57 32.09
C PRO A 339 5.90 6.68 32.42
N LYS A 340 5.85 5.39 32.06
CA LYS A 340 6.94 4.46 32.35
C LYS A 340 7.92 4.45 31.19
N SER A 341 8.93 5.31 31.29
CA SER A 341 10.22 4.99 30.70
C SER A 341 10.76 3.69 31.32
N PRO A 342 11.29 2.77 30.51
CA PRO A 342 11.25 2.84 29.07
C PRO A 342 9.93 2.23 28.56
N LEU A 343 9.22 2.95 27.66
CA LEU A 343 8.54 2.28 26.53
C LEU A 343 9.45 1.12 26.11
N PRO A 344 8.96 -0.11 25.85
CA PRO A 344 9.83 -1.21 25.47
C PRO A 344 10.75 -0.68 24.39
N LYS A 345 12.04 -0.46 24.73
CA LYS A 345 13.01 0.22 23.85
C LYS A 345 13.05 -0.46 22.49
N ASP A 346 12.58 -1.70 22.47
CA ASP A 346 12.45 -2.64 21.40
C ASP A 346 11.33 -2.38 20.39
N GLU A 347 10.36 -1.50 20.56
CA GLU A 347 9.24 -1.44 19.57
C GLU A 347 9.25 -0.22 18.64
N GLU A 348 9.88 0.89 19.03
CA GLU A 348 9.78 2.15 18.28
C GLU A 348 11.06 2.55 17.54
N LEU A 349 10.88 3.12 16.35
CA LEU A 349 11.90 3.90 15.69
C LEU A 349 12.07 5.24 16.43
N SER A 350 13.22 5.45 17.06
CA SER A 350 13.49 6.71 17.77
C SER A 350 13.75 7.88 16.80
N VAL A 351 13.50 9.11 17.26
CA VAL A 351 13.84 10.33 16.50
C VAL A 351 15.36 10.44 16.27
N GLU A 352 16.17 9.93 17.19
CA GLU A 352 17.63 9.79 17.03
C GLU A 352 17.97 8.91 15.83
N GLU A 353 17.42 7.71 15.78
CA GLU A 353 17.67 6.76 14.70
C GLU A 353 17.20 7.31 13.36
N ALA A 354 16.00 7.89 13.32
CA ALA A 354 15.48 8.56 12.12
C ALA A 354 16.40 9.70 11.66
N SER A 355 16.82 10.58 12.57
CA SER A 355 17.71 11.70 12.24
C SER A 355 19.09 11.26 11.73
N GLN A 356 19.63 10.17 12.29
CA GLN A 356 20.89 9.58 11.85
C GLN A 356 20.77 8.99 10.44
N ALA A 357 19.66 8.27 10.18
CA ALA A 357 19.35 7.73 8.88
C ALA A 357 19.21 8.82 7.82
N TYR A 358 18.47 9.89 8.12
CA TYR A 358 18.30 11.04 7.22
C TYR A 358 19.65 11.59 6.75
N ARG A 359 20.58 11.81 7.68
CA ARG A 359 21.92 12.32 7.36
C ARG A 359 22.74 11.36 6.52
N LEU A 360 22.65 10.05 6.77
CA LEU A 360 23.41 9.06 6.00
C LEU A 360 22.87 8.92 4.58
N VAL A 361 21.55 8.86 4.41
CA VAL A 361 20.89 8.78 3.10
C VAL A 361 21.17 10.06 2.30
N GLU A 362 21.02 11.24 2.91
CA GLU A 362 21.35 12.51 2.27
C GLU A 362 22.81 12.59 1.84
N ARG A 363 23.75 12.17 2.70
CA ARG A 363 25.17 12.13 2.36
C ARG A 363 25.44 11.18 1.20
N GLN A 364 24.79 10.03 1.16
CA GLN A 364 24.96 9.05 0.09
C GLN A 364 24.43 9.57 -1.25
N ALA A 365 23.26 10.22 -1.22
CA ALA A 365 22.69 10.90 -2.37
C ALA A 365 23.62 12.02 -2.86
N ALA A 366 24.15 12.86 -1.95
CA ALA A 366 25.07 13.96 -2.28
C ALA A 366 26.39 13.48 -2.91
N LEU A 367 26.86 12.27 -2.58
CA LEU A 367 28.04 11.67 -3.19
C LEU A 367 27.75 11.08 -4.59
N ALA A 368 26.53 10.58 -4.81
CA ALA A 368 26.13 9.94 -6.07
C ALA A 368 25.63 10.95 -7.12
N LEU A 369 24.99 12.03 -6.65
CA LEU A 369 24.31 13.01 -7.49
C LEU A 369 25.20 14.21 -7.80
N GLN A 370 25.32 14.55 -9.08
CA GLN A 370 26.06 15.74 -9.52
C GLN A 370 25.21 17.03 -9.46
N ARG A 371 23.89 16.89 -9.37
CA ARG A 371 22.93 18.01 -9.42
C ARG A 371 22.50 18.43 -8.01
N PRO A 372 22.22 19.73 -7.79
CA PRO A 372 21.69 20.19 -6.52
C PRO A 372 20.26 19.66 -6.32
N PHE A 373 19.99 19.14 -5.12
CA PHE A 373 18.68 18.71 -4.67
C PHE A 373 18.39 19.27 -3.27
N ARG A 374 17.13 19.24 -2.85
CA ARG A 374 16.72 19.52 -1.46
C ARG A 374 16.31 18.22 -0.78
N SER A 375 16.58 18.10 0.51
CA SER A 375 16.06 16.99 1.31
C SER A 375 14.76 17.40 2.00
N LEU A 376 13.80 16.47 2.06
CA LEU A 376 12.59 16.57 2.87
C LEU A 376 12.55 15.37 3.82
N CYS A 377 12.77 15.63 5.10
CA CYS A 377 12.71 14.66 6.18
C CYS A 377 11.38 14.81 6.93
N VAL A 378 10.52 13.80 6.84
CA VAL A 378 9.19 13.78 7.44
C VAL A 378 9.13 12.72 8.54
N LEU A 379 8.69 13.08 9.74
CA LEU A 379 8.50 12.17 10.86
C LEU A 379 7.01 12.12 11.20
N LEU A 380 6.44 10.93 11.27
CA LEU A 380 5.15 10.66 11.90
C LEU A 380 5.42 10.14 13.31
N GLY A 381 4.92 10.83 14.32
CA GLY A 381 5.15 10.46 15.72
C GLY A 381 4.25 11.24 16.68
N ASP A 382 4.19 10.80 17.94
CA ASP A 382 3.46 11.54 18.97
C ASP A 382 4.24 12.81 19.33
N SER A 383 3.66 13.96 19.01
CA SER A 383 4.32 15.25 19.19
C SER A 383 4.60 15.58 20.67
N ARG A 384 3.88 14.94 21.60
CA ARG A 384 4.00 15.12 23.06
C ARG A 384 4.86 14.06 23.72
N GLN A 385 5.34 13.08 22.96
CA GLN A 385 6.23 12.05 23.49
C GLN A 385 7.45 12.72 24.16
N PRO A 386 7.74 12.40 25.42
CA PRO A 386 8.90 12.95 26.11
C PRO A 386 10.16 12.36 25.49
N CYS A 387 11.04 13.25 25.04
CA CYS A 387 12.36 12.92 24.54
C CYS A 387 13.41 13.29 25.59
N ASP A 388 14.32 12.37 25.86
CA ASP A 388 15.49 12.62 26.69
C ASP A 388 16.51 13.45 25.90
N LEU A 389 16.91 14.62 26.44
CA LEU A 389 18.00 15.44 25.90
C LEU A 389 19.33 15.22 26.63
N GLY A 390 19.34 14.38 27.67
CA GLY A 390 20.40 14.27 28.67
C GLY A 390 20.23 15.32 29.78
N GLY A 391 20.59 14.94 31.02
CA GLY A 391 20.67 15.87 32.16
C GLY A 391 19.33 16.22 32.81
N GLU A 392 18.52 15.22 33.17
CA GLU A 392 17.23 15.32 33.90
C GLU A 392 16.12 16.15 33.22
N SER A 393 16.40 16.89 32.15
CA SER A 393 15.39 17.64 31.40
C SER A 393 14.78 16.81 30.28
N PHE A 394 13.46 16.66 30.30
CA PHE A 394 12.68 16.12 29.20
C PHE A 394 12.06 17.27 28.40
N VAL A 395 12.09 17.16 27.07
CA VAL A 395 11.31 18.03 26.18
C VAL A 395 10.37 17.18 25.34
N THR A 396 9.31 17.76 24.83
CA THR A 396 8.43 17.06 23.88
C THR A 396 9.14 16.82 22.54
N LEU A 397 8.74 15.78 21.80
CA LEU A 397 9.21 15.54 20.42
C LEU A 397 9.05 16.79 19.54
N ARG A 398 7.95 17.52 19.71
CA ARG A 398 7.69 18.78 19.02
C ARG A 398 8.71 19.88 19.34
N GLU A 399 9.06 20.04 20.60
CA GLU A 399 10.07 21.02 21.02
C GLU A 399 11.46 20.63 20.52
N ARG A 400 11.80 19.34 20.62
CA ARG A 400 13.06 18.82 20.11
C ARG A 400 13.22 19.06 18.61
N THR A 401 12.22 18.71 17.83
CA THR A 401 12.24 18.90 16.37
C THR A 401 12.38 20.38 16.01
N ARG A 402 11.70 21.28 16.75
CA ARG A 402 11.85 22.74 16.60
C ARG A 402 13.26 23.23 16.96
N LEU A 403 13.84 22.74 18.06
CA LEU A 403 15.13 23.21 18.58
C LEU A 403 16.33 22.67 17.80
N LYS A 404 16.33 21.37 17.47
CA LYS A 404 17.45 20.70 16.81
C LYS A 404 17.37 20.72 15.28
N GLN A 405 16.20 21.03 14.71
CA GLN A 405 15.94 21.00 13.27
C GLN A 405 16.33 19.66 12.61
N GLU A 406 16.21 18.56 13.34
CA GLU A 406 16.51 17.19 12.88
C GLU A 406 15.47 16.67 11.88
N VAL A 407 14.26 17.24 11.91
CA VAL A 407 13.09 16.88 11.10
C VAL A 407 12.58 18.13 10.42
N ASN A 408 12.19 18.06 9.14
CA ASN A 408 11.64 19.20 8.43
C ASN A 408 10.12 19.35 8.64
N VAL A 409 9.39 18.23 8.67
CA VAL A 409 7.95 18.19 8.91
C VAL A 409 7.63 17.08 9.91
N LEU A 410 7.01 17.43 11.04
CA LEU A 410 6.46 16.53 12.04
C LEU A 410 4.94 16.43 11.84
N ILE A 411 4.47 15.23 11.52
CA ILE A 411 3.06 14.87 11.52
C ILE A 411 2.74 14.33 12.91
N ASP A 412 1.88 15.03 13.66
CA ASP A 412 1.36 14.55 14.93
C ASP A 412 0.52 13.30 14.68
N SER A 413 0.83 12.18 15.35
CA SER A 413 0.12 10.91 15.13
C SER A 413 -1.30 10.92 15.74
N LYS A 414 -1.58 11.71 16.77
CA LYS A 414 -2.89 11.68 17.46
C LYS A 414 -3.88 12.66 16.85
N ALA A 415 -3.41 13.84 16.45
CA ALA A 415 -4.29 14.91 15.98
C ALA A 415 -5.14 14.56 14.73
N PRO A 416 -4.59 13.97 13.65
CA PRO A 416 -5.35 13.51 12.49
C PRO A 416 -6.52 12.59 12.83
N LEU A 417 -6.27 11.64 13.74
CA LEU A 417 -7.26 10.64 14.13
C LEU A 417 -8.42 11.29 14.89
N LEU A 418 -8.10 12.17 15.83
CA LEU A 418 -9.09 12.91 16.61
C LEU A 418 -9.93 13.86 15.74
N LEU A 419 -9.35 14.45 14.70
CA LEU A 419 -10.11 15.24 13.73
C LEU A 419 -11.12 14.39 12.96
N GLU A 420 -10.78 13.16 12.56
CA GLU A 420 -11.75 12.26 11.92
C GLU A 420 -12.87 11.84 12.87
N VAL A 421 -12.55 11.62 14.15
CA VAL A 421 -13.57 11.38 15.19
C VAL A 421 -14.52 12.58 15.30
N LEU A 422 -14.02 13.82 15.35
CA LEU A 422 -14.89 15.01 15.40
C LEU A 422 -15.72 15.19 14.12
N LYS A 423 -15.15 14.89 12.95
CA LYS A 423 -15.90 14.91 11.69
C LYS A 423 -17.03 13.90 11.69
N TRP A 424 -16.80 12.71 12.25
CA TRP A 424 -17.85 11.72 12.45
C TRP A 424 -18.90 12.22 13.45
N CYS A 425 -18.48 12.76 14.60
CA CYS A 425 -19.40 13.30 15.61
C CYS A 425 -20.30 14.40 15.01
N GLY A 426 -19.73 15.36 14.26
CA GLY A 426 -20.50 16.42 13.62
C GLY A 426 -21.47 15.96 12.53
N ARG A 427 -21.33 14.73 12.02
CA ARG A 427 -22.22 14.14 11.01
C ARG A 427 -23.31 13.28 11.61
N PHE A 428 -23.00 12.52 12.66
CA PHE A 428 -23.87 11.43 13.14
C PHE A 428 -24.35 11.61 14.57
N VAL A 429 -23.71 12.46 15.36
CA VAL A 429 -24.17 12.82 16.69
C VAL A 429 -25.02 14.08 16.51
N ASP A 430 -26.33 13.87 16.36
CA ASP A 430 -27.35 14.90 16.10
C ASP A 430 -27.27 16.07 17.09
N ASP A 431 -28.20 17.03 17.01
CA ASP A 431 -28.29 18.19 17.93
C ASP A 431 -28.28 17.83 19.43
N ARG A 432 -28.59 16.57 19.77
CA ARG A 432 -28.49 16.02 21.13
C ARG A 432 -27.06 16.05 21.70
N LYS A 433 -26.04 15.97 20.82
CA LYS A 433 -24.62 15.86 21.19
C LYS A 433 -24.28 14.73 22.17
N THR A 434 -25.12 13.70 22.28
CA THR A 434 -24.91 12.56 23.17
C THR A 434 -24.49 11.32 22.39
N LEU A 435 -23.44 10.63 22.85
CA LEU A 435 -22.94 9.40 22.23
C LEU A 435 -22.48 8.37 23.26
N VAL A 436 -22.45 7.11 22.85
CA VAL A 436 -21.95 5.98 23.64
C VAL A 436 -20.47 5.75 23.32
N LEU A 437 -19.62 5.79 24.34
CA LEU A 437 -18.20 5.52 24.21
C LEU A 437 -17.91 4.12 24.76
N ASP A 438 -17.69 3.18 23.85
CA ASP A 438 -17.35 1.80 24.17
C ASP A 438 -15.89 1.52 23.82
N VAL A 439 -15.02 1.85 24.77
CA VAL A 439 -13.58 1.78 24.60
C VAL A 439 -12.92 1.14 25.80
N THR A 440 -11.67 0.72 25.62
CA THR A 440 -10.91 0.18 26.75
C THR A 440 -10.78 1.15 27.93
N PRO A 441 -10.75 0.65 29.18
CA PRO A 441 -10.75 1.49 30.38
C PRO A 441 -9.64 2.56 30.40
N HIS A 442 -8.45 2.24 29.88
CA HIS A 442 -7.32 3.17 29.84
C HIS A 442 -7.51 4.33 28.85
N ASN A 443 -8.28 4.12 27.77
CA ASN A 443 -8.56 5.13 26.76
C ASN A 443 -9.91 5.84 26.97
N PHE A 444 -10.75 5.33 27.87
CA PHE A 444 -12.05 5.95 28.18
C PHE A 444 -11.90 7.38 28.72
N THR A 445 -11.08 7.60 29.74
CA THR A 445 -10.93 8.93 30.35
C THR A 445 -10.38 9.98 29.37
N PRO A 446 -9.29 9.72 28.62
CA PRO A 446 -8.80 10.68 27.62
C PRO A 446 -9.82 10.99 26.52
N LEU A 447 -10.47 9.97 25.94
CA LEU A 447 -11.45 10.18 24.87
C LEU A 447 -12.70 10.89 25.38
N ARG A 448 -13.15 10.57 26.60
CA ARG A 448 -14.24 11.28 27.26
C ARG A 448 -13.93 12.77 27.44
N LEU A 449 -12.76 13.08 28.00
CA LEU A 449 -12.31 14.47 28.18
C LEU A 449 -12.25 15.19 26.82
N PHE A 450 -11.79 14.50 25.79
CA PHE A 450 -11.72 15.05 24.44
C PHE A 450 -13.08 15.40 23.85
N LEU A 451 -14.04 14.50 23.96
CA LEU A 451 -15.40 14.68 23.45
C LEU A 451 -16.17 15.73 24.28
N GLU A 452 -16.04 15.70 25.61
CA GLU A 452 -16.67 16.68 26.51
C GLU A 452 -16.14 18.10 26.27
N HIS A 453 -14.85 18.26 25.99
CA HIS A 453 -14.26 19.56 25.62
C HIS A 453 -14.89 20.15 24.35
N HIS A 454 -15.30 19.30 23.41
CA HIS A 454 -15.98 19.71 22.17
C HIS A 454 -17.51 19.77 22.32
N GLY A 455 -18.02 19.67 23.55
CA GLY A 455 -19.44 19.82 23.89
C GLY A 455 -20.28 18.58 23.66
N TYR A 456 -19.68 17.39 23.60
CA TYR A 456 -20.40 16.12 23.52
C TYR A 456 -20.59 15.49 24.90
N ALA A 457 -21.80 15.01 25.17
CA ALA A 457 -22.09 14.20 26.35
C ALA A 457 -21.74 12.73 26.07
N VAL A 458 -20.94 12.14 26.94
CA VAL A 458 -20.42 10.78 26.76
C VAL A 458 -21.05 9.85 27.78
N LEU A 459 -21.66 8.77 27.29
CA LEU A 459 -22.22 7.70 28.11
C LEU A 459 -21.38 6.43 27.96
N THR A 460 -21.23 5.68 29.05
CA THR A 460 -20.77 4.29 28.99
C THR A 460 -21.85 3.38 28.39
N PRO A 461 -21.51 2.17 27.93
CA PRO A 461 -22.51 1.21 27.43
C PRO A 461 -23.62 0.92 28.45
N ALA A 462 -23.30 0.85 29.75
CA ALA A 462 -24.29 0.62 30.81
C ALA A 462 -25.20 1.84 31.01
N GLU A 463 -24.64 3.06 31.07
CA GLU A 463 -25.42 4.30 31.18
C GLU A 463 -26.32 4.53 29.95
N ALA A 464 -25.89 4.08 28.77
CA ALA A 464 -26.68 4.18 27.55
C ALA A 464 -27.97 3.34 27.62
N VAL A 465 -27.90 2.12 28.19
CA VAL A 465 -29.08 1.28 28.41
C VAL A 465 -30.08 2.00 29.30
N GLU A 466 -29.63 2.52 30.45
CA GLU A 466 -30.49 3.26 31.37
C GLU A 466 -31.08 4.52 30.73
N PHE A 467 -30.29 5.23 29.92
CA PHE A 467 -30.73 6.43 29.21
C PHE A 467 -31.84 6.10 28.20
N GLU A 468 -31.65 5.04 27.39
CA GLU A 468 -32.65 4.61 26.42
C GLU A 468 -33.93 4.09 27.09
N GLU A 469 -33.83 3.40 28.23
CA GLU A 469 -34.99 2.95 29.01
C GLU A 469 -35.79 4.14 29.55
N ARG A 470 -35.12 5.18 30.06
CA ARG A 470 -35.76 6.43 30.49
C ARG A 470 -36.45 7.14 29.32
N GLU A 471 -35.78 7.26 28.17
CA GLU A 471 -36.36 7.91 26.99
C GLU A 471 -37.58 7.12 26.46
N ARG A 472 -37.52 5.78 26.45
CA ARG A 472 -38.67 4.93 26.10
C ARG A 472 -39.83 5.13 27.07
N ALA A 473 -39.56 5.25 28.37
CA ALA A 473 -40.58 5.50 29.37
C ALA A 473 -41.22 6.89 29.21
N GLU A 474 -40.43 7.92 28.91
CA GLU A 474 -40.92 9.28 28.64
C GLU A 474 -41.78 9.34 27.37
N ILE A 475 -41.33 8.72 26.28
CA ILE A 475 -42.12 8.64 25.03
C ILE A 475 -43.42 7.87 25.27
N ALA A 476 -43.37 6.75 26.01
CA ALA A 476 -44.57 6.00 26.35
C ALA A 476 -45.54 6.82 27.23
N ALA A 477 -45.01 7.61 28.17
CA ALA A 477 -45.80 8.52 28.99
C ALA A 477 -46.42 9.65 28.16
N GLU A 478 -45.69 10.24 27.21
CA GLU A 478 -46.23 11.26 26.31
C GLU A 478 -47.30 10.70 25.37
N VAL A 479 -47.09 9.49 24.82
CA VAL A 479 -48.07 8.82 23.96
C VAL A 479 -49.33 8.48 24.76
N LYS A 480 -49.17 7.98 25.98
CA LYS A 480 -50.30 7.72 26.89
C LYS A 480 -51.03 9.01 27.25
N ALA A 481 -50.32 10.09 27.59
CA ALA A 481 -50.92 11.38 27.90
C ALA A 481 -51.68 11.97 26.70
N LYS A 482 -51.16 11.81 25.48
CA LYS A 482 -51.87 12.20 24.25
C LYS A 482 -53.10 11.34 24.00
N ALA A 483 -53.02 10.02 24.20
CA ALA A 483 -54.16 9.13 24.07
C ALA A 483 -55.25 9.44 25.09
N ASP A 484 -54.89 9.66 26.35
CA ASP A 484 -55.81 10.03 27.43
C ASP A 484 -56.47 11.41 27.13
N ALA A 485 -55.71 12.37 26.58
CA ALA A 485 -56.24 13.67 26.17
C ALA A 485 -57.17 13.57 24.94
N GLU A 486 -56.86 12.73 23.95
CA GLU A 486 -57.74 12.45 22.82
C GLU A 486 -59.02 11.74 23.27
N GLU A 487 -58.94 10.81 24.23
CA GLU A 487 -60.10 10.16 24.81
C GLU A 487 -60.98 11.14 25.61
N GLN A 488 -60.37 12.05 26.37
CA GLN A 488 -61.11 13.12 27.06
C GLN A 488 -61.79 14.08 26.07
N ASP A 489 -61.13 14.46 24.98
CA ASP A 489 -61.74 15.30 23.93
C ASP A 489 -62.89 14.57 23.22
N GLN A 490 -62.77 13.26 22.98
CA GLN A 490 -63.86 12.44 22.44
C GLN A 490 -65.05 12.35 23.40
N ARG A 491 -64.81 12.16 24.71
CA ARG A 491 -65.88 12.15 25.72
C ARG A 491 -66.57 13.51 25.81
N HIS A 492 -65.83 14.61 25.80
CA HIS A 492 -66.39 15.95 25.80
C HIS A 492 -67.22 16.24 24.53
N ARG A 493 -66.79 15.73 23.36
CA ARG A 493 -67.60 15.80 22.13
C ARG A 493 -68.88 14.97 22.22
N GLN A 494 -68.82 13.77 22.78
CA GLN A 494 -70.01 12.94 23.00
C GLN A 494 -70.99 13.61 23.97
N GLU A 495 -70.50 14.21 25.05
CA GLU A 495 -71.33 14.97 25.99
C GLU A 495 -71.98 16.21 25.34
N LEU A 496 -71.25 16.92 24.47
CA LEU A 496 -71.80 18.02 23.68
C LEU A 496 -72.87 17.53 22.68
N GLU A 497 -72.64 16.41 22.00
CA GLU A 497 -73.61 15.80 21.08
C GLU A 497 -74.87 15.31 21.83
N GLU A 498 -74.74 14.73 23.02
CA GLU A 498 -75.86 14.36 23.89
C GLU A 498 -76.62 15.59 24.39
N HIS A 499 -75.93 16.68 24.73
CA HIS A 499 -76.55 17.94 25.15
C HIS A 499 -77.32 18.61 23.99
N ASP A 500 -76.77 18.60 22.77
CA ASP A 500 -77.44 19.11 21.58
C ASP A 500 -78.66 18.25 21.17
N LEU A 501 -78.57 16.92 21.32
CA LEU A 501 -79.71 16.01 21.15
C LEU A 501 -80.80 16.24 22.22
N ALA A 502 -80.42 16.52 23.46
CA ALA A 502 -81.36 16.86 24.53
C ALA A 502 -82.08 18.20 24.29
N LEU A 503 -81.37 19.19 23.74
CA LEU A 503 -81.96 20.47 23.31
C LEU A 503 -82.91 20.29 22.11
N ALA A 504 -82.55 19.46 21.13
CA ALA A 504 -83.42 19.13 19.99
C ALA A 504 -84.71 18.38 20.42
N GLY A 505 -84.66 17.59 21.50
CA GLY A 505 -85.82 16.94 22.11
C GLY A 505 -86.79 17.86 22.83
N SER A 506 -86.39 19.10 23.14
CA SER A 506 -87.22 20.09 23.85
C SER A 506 -87.98 21.06 22.93
N SER A 507 -87.81 20.95 21.61
CA SER A 507 -88.43 21.82 20.61
C SER A 507 -89.53 21.11 19.79
N TRP A 508 -90.43 20.39 20.45
CA TRP A 508 -91.66 19.87 19.82
C TRP A 508 -92.86 20.06 20.76
N GLN A 509 -93.37 21.30 20.84
CA GLN A 509 -94.76 21.56 21.26
C GLN A 509 -95.19 22.97 20.81
N SER A 510 -95.79 23.07 19.62
CA SER A 510 -97.01 23.85 19.34
C SER A 510 -97.36 23.85 17.84
N ASP A 511 -98.32 22.99 17.50
CA ASP A 511 -99.61 23.28 16.84
C ASP A 511 -99.73 23.87 15.41
N PRO A 512 -100.90 23.65 14.76
CA PRO A 512 -100.98 23.34 13.34
C PRO A 512 -101.52 24.48 12.45
N ASN A 513 -101.46 24.21 11.15
CA ASN A 513 -102.43 24.63 10.11
C ASN A 513 -102.09 25.90 9.30
N SER A 514 -101.66 25.74 8.04
CA SER A 514 -102.37 26.28 6.86
C SER A 514 -101.69 25.90 5.53
N ASP A 515 -102.52 25.55 4.56
CA ASP A 515 -102.29 25.13 3.18
C ASP A 515 -101.37 26.01 2.30
N GLY A 516 -100.77 25.40 1.25
CA GLY A 516 -100.39 26.17 0.05
C GLY A 516 -99.36 25.60 -0.95
N LYS A 517 -99.70 24.51 -1.65
CA LYS A 517 -99.36 24.16 -3.07
C LYS A 517 -97.94 24.34 -3.69
N GLN A 518 -97.51 23.21 -4.30
CA GLN A 518 -96.79 23.02 -5.60
C GLN A 518 -95.31 23.47 -5.66
N LYS A 519 -94.35 22.77 -6.29
CA LYS A 519 -94.36 21.76 -7.36
C LYS A 519 -92.95 21.10 -7.48
N ALA A 520 -92.96 19.80 -7.81
CA ALA A 520 -92.09 19.08 -8.76
C ALA A 520 -90.58 18.78 -8.50
N ASN A 521 -90.35 17.45 -8.52
CA ASN A 521 -89.28 16.63 -9.11
C ASN A 521 -88.26 15.99 -8.15
N GLN A 522 -88.32 14.66 -7.91
CA GLN A 522 -87.87 13.54 -8.79
C GLN A 522 -86.35 13.59 -9.03
N ASP A 523 -85.51 12.59 -8.76
CA ASP A 523 -85.64 11.13 -8.55
C ASP A 523 -84.50 10.65 -7.61
N THR A 524 -84.59 9.70 -6.68
CA THR A 524 -85.06 8.29 -6.63
C THR A 524 -83.99 7.25 -6.97
N GLN A 525 -83.55 6.54 -5.90
CA GLN A 525 -83.16 5.12 -5.81
C GLN A 525 -81.84 4.68 -6.48
N THR A 526 -81.12 3.64 -6.02
CA THR A 526 -81.60 2.37 -5.45
C THR A 526 -80.54 1.73 -4.54
N LEU A 527 -81.04 1.07 -3.49
CA LEU A 527 -80.40 0.00 -2.74
C LEU A 527 -80.75 -1.32 -3.44
N GLU A 528 -79.82 -2.24 -3.63
CA GLU A 528 -80.19 -3.67 -3.68
C GLU A 528 -79.05 -4.60 -3.28
N LYS A 529 -79.42 -5.56 -2.42
CA LYS A 529 -78.67 -6.74 -2.01
C LYS A 529 -78.61 -7.74 -3.17
N ASN A 530 -77.54 -8.53 -3.28
CA ASN A 530 -77.54 -9.96 -2.93
C ASN A 530 -76.30 -10.70 -3.47
N SER A 531 -75.93 -11.69 -2.67
CA SER A 531 -75.08 -12.86 -2.91
C SER A 531 -75.29 -13.58 -4.26
N ASN A 532 -74.22 -14.08 -4.89
CA ASN A 532 -73.94 -15.52 -4.97
C ASN A 532 -72.58 -15.86 -5.59
N ALA A 533 -72.09 -17.04 -5.23
CA ALA A 533 -70.84 -17.68 -5.64
C ALA A 533 -70.83 -18.22 -7.08
N GLY A 534 -69.64 -18.47 -7.65
CA GLY A 534 -69.48 -19.34 -8.82
C GLY A 534 -68.22 -19.15 -9.68
N ALA A 535 -67.12 -19.79 -9.25
CA ALA A 535 -66.04 -20.44 -10.00
C ALA A 535 -65.64 -20.07 -11.47
N ALA A 536 -64.31 -19.91 -11.62
CA ALA A 536 -63.40 -20.58 -12.57
C ALA A 536 -62.96 -19.91 -13.90
N GLN A 537 -61.61 -19.80 -13.98
CA GLN A 537 -60.67 -20.06 -15.09
C GLN A 537 -60.16 -18.96 -16.05
N ASP A 538 -58.83 -18.72 -15.87
CA ASP A 538 -57.72 -18.78 -16.83
C ASP A 538 -57.57 -17.80 -18.02
N LYS A 539 -56.45 -17.04 -17.95
CA LYS A 539 -55.38 -16.77 -18.96
C LYS A 539 -54.97 -15.28 -18.93
N ALA A 540 -53.79 -14.92 -18.41
CA ALA A 540 -52.43 -15.04 -18.98
C ALA A 540 -51.97 -13.76 -19.75
N THR A 541 -50.72 -13.36 -19.42
CA THR A 541 -49.74 -12.60 -20.22
C THR A 541 -49.80 -11.06 -20.12
N THR A 542 -48.95 -10.41 -19.32
CA THR A 542 -47.58 -9.90 -19.58
C THR A 542 -47.47 -8.79 -20.63
N GLN A 543 -47.16 -7.56 -20.19
CA GLN A 543 -45.95 -6.78 -20.56
C GLN A 543 -46.21 -5.28 -20.32
N ALA A 544 -45.55 -4.73 -19.31
CA ALA A 544 -45.44 -3.29 -19.08
C ALA A 544 -44.11 -2.79 -19.68
N ASN A 545 -44.22 -2.00 -20.74
CA ASN A 545 -43.24 -0.97 -21.07
C ASN A 545 -43.70 0.31 -20.37
N ASN A 546 -42.82 1.00 -19.65
CA ASN A 546 -42.82 2.45 -19.76
C ASN A 546 -41.48 3.08 -19.38
N GLU A 547 -41.03 3.89 -20.33
CA GLU A 547 -39.88 4.77 -20.33
C GLU A 547 -39.97 5.89 -19.30
N LEU A 548 -38.76 6.37 -18.99
CA LEU A 548 -38.43 7.66 -18.42
C LEU A 548 -39.28 8.82 -18.97
N THR A 549 -39.60 9.79 -18.11
CA THR A 549 -38.85 11.06 -18.02
C THR A 549 -39.60 12.09 -17.17
N SER A 550 -38.82 12.81 -16.36
CA SER A 550 -38.76 14.28 -16.32
C SER A 550 -38.88 14.95 -14.94
N LYS A 551 -37.78 15.66 -14.64
CA LYS A 551 -37.70 17.05 -14.19
C LYS A 551 -38.02 17.39 -12.74
N ASN A 552 -36.92 17.55 -12.00
CA ASN A 552 -36.61 18.67 -11.12
C ASN A 552 -37.48 19.93 -11.32
N LYS A 553 -38.06 20.40 -10.22
CA LYS A 553 -38.20 21.84 -9.96
C LYS A 553 -38.03 22.11 -8.47
N SER A 554 -37.01 22.90 -8.19
CA SER A 554 -36.66 23.50 -6.91
C SER A 554 -37.77 24.42 -6.38
N LYS A 555 -37.91 24.44 -5.05
CA LYS A 555 -38.33 25.66 -4.32
C LYS A 555 -37.89 25.58 -2.87
N GLU A 556 -36.91 26.41 -2.54
CA GLU A 556 -36.67 26.91 -1.19
C GLU A 556 -37.91 27.66 -0.69
N LYS A 557 -38.27 27.43 0.57
CA LYS A 557 -38.84 28.46 1.45
C LYS A 557 -38.57 28.14 2.92
N GLU A 558 -37.88 29.11 3.52
CA GLU A 558 -37.59 29.42 4.92
C GLU A 558 -38.46 28.78 6.02
N ALA A 559 -37.77 28.14 6.95
CA ALA A 559 -37.66 28.52 8.37
C ALA A 559 -38.78 29.39 8.97
N ASN A 560 -39.69 28.73 9.69
CA ASN A 560 -40.01 29.05 11.09
C ASN A 560 -41.01 28.00 11.62
N GLU A 561 -40.49 26.88 12.11
CA GLU A 561 -41.25 26.01 13.02
C GLU A 561 -40.39 25.75 14.25
N ALA A 562 -40.85 26.26 15.39
CA ALA A 562 -40.46 25.83 16.71
C ALA A 562 -40.76 24.32 16.89
N PRO A 563 -40.09 23.61 17.80
CA PRO A 563 -40.01 22.15 17.80
C PRO A 563 -41.28 21.53 18.38
N ALA A 564 -42.35 21.50 17.61
CA ALA A 564 -43.64 20.97 18.05
C ALA A 564 -44.27 20.03 17.02
N ALA A 565 -43.52 19.02 16.56
CA ALA A 565 -44.10 17.90 15.80
C ALA A 565 -43.22 16.63 15.82
N ARG A 566 -42.86 16.11 17.00
CA ARG A 566 -42.39 14.71 17.12
C ARG A 566 -43.59 13.77 17.04
N ARG A 567 -44.16 13.56 15.85
CA ARG A 567 -45.18 12.54 15.59
C ARG A 567 -44.50 11.25 15.12
N GLY A 568 -44.45 10.23 15.98
CA GLY A 568 -44.35 8.81 15.59
C GLY A 568 -42.97 8.19 15.38
N LYS A 569 -41.86 8.79 15.84
CA LYS A 569 -40.53 8.17 15.69
C LYS A 569 -40.24 7.20 16.84
N LYS A 570 -39.86 5.96 16.52
CA LYS A 570 -39.17 5.04 17.46
C LYS A 570 -37.97 5.79 18.08
N PRO A 571 -37.59 5.49 19.33
CA PRO A 571 -36.39 6.08 19.93
C PRO A 571 -35.20 5.82 18.99
N GLU A 572 -34.59 6.90 18.51
CA GLU A 572 -33.42 6.82 17.64
C GLU A 572 -32.26 6.35 18.51
N LYS A 573 -31.65 5.20 18.15
CA LYS A 573 -30.52 4.63 18.88
C LYS A 573 -29.37 5.64 18.92
N LEU A 574 -28.68 5.70 20.06
CA LEU A 574 -27.56 6.62 20.22
C LEU A 574 -26.38 6.22 19.31
N PRO A 575 -25.64 7.20 18.76
CA PRO A 575 -24.38 6.94 18.07
C PRO A 575 -23.38 6.28 19.02
N ARG A 576 -22.58 5.34 18.51
CA ARG A 576 -21.59 4.59 19.29
C ARG A 576 -20.21 4.72 18.69
N LEU A 577 -19.21 4.92 19.53
CA LEU A 577 -17.79 4.87 19.16
C LEU A 577 -17.15 3.65 19.83
N LEU A 578 -16.53 2.79 19.02
CA LEU A 578 -15.90 1.53 19.43
C LEU A 578 -14.38 1.60 19.27
N TYR A 579 -13.63 1.27 20.33
CA TYR A 579 -12.17 1.12 20.23
C TYR A 579 -11.57 0.20 21.30
N TYR A 580 -10.90 -0.85 20.85
CA TYR A 580 -10.10 -1.74 21.67
C TYR A 580 -8.65 -1.75 21.16
N PRO A 581 -7.66 -2.12 22.01
CA PRO A 581 -6.25 -1.92 21.74
C PRO A 581 -5.84 -2.43 20.37
N THR A 582 -6.15 -3.68 20.04
CA THR A 582 -5.83 -4.25 18.74
C THR A 582 -7.00 -4.14 17.77
N THR A 583 -6.68 -4.10 16.47
CA THR A 583 -7.70 -4.14 15.41
C THR A 583 -8.59 -5.38 15.57
N ALA A 584 -8.01 -6.56 15.81
CA ALA A 584 -8.76 -7.79 16.02
C ALA A 584 -9.71 -7.72 17.23
N ALA A 585 -9.28 -7.12 18.35
CA ALA A 585 -10.14 -6.94 19.52
C ALA A 585 -11.32 -6.00 19.20
N THR A 586 -11.08 -4.95 18.42
CA THR A 586 -12.14 -4.02 18.01
C THR A 586 -13.15 -4.72 17.09
N ILE A 587 -12.69 -5.50 16.11
CA ILE A 587 -13.57 -6.29 15.23
C ILE A 587 -14.41 -7.29 16.04
N ASN A 588 -13.80 -7.99 17.00
CA ASN A 588 -14.52 -8.92 17.87
C ASN A 588 -15.58 -8.20 18.72
N ALA A 589 -15.30 -6.99 19.19
CA ALA A 589 -16.27 -6.17 19.91
C ALA A 589 -17.43 -5.74 19.00
N VAL A 590 -17.15 -5.33 17.76
CA VAL A 590 -18.19 -5.04 16.75
C VAL A 590 -19.08 -6.27 16.56
N HIS A 591 -18.49 -7.44 16.32
CA HIS A 591 -19.24 -8.69 16.17
C HIS A 591 -20.09 -9.03 17.40
N ALA A 592 -19.54 -8.85 18.61
CA ALA A 592 -20.28 -9.03 19.86
C ALA A 592 -21.47 -8.07 19.98
N THR A 593 -21.30 -6.79 19.59
CA THR A 593 -22.39 -5.81 19.62
C THR A 593 -23.50 -6.08 18.60
N LEU A 594 -23.19 -6.74 17.48
CA LEU A 594 -24.19 -7.17 16.50
C LEU A 594 -24.95 -8.43 16.96
N THR A 595 -24.23 -9.39 17.55
CA THR A 595 -24.78 -10.69 17.93
C THR A 595 -25.50 -10.71 19.27
N SER A 596 -25.18 -9.80 20.20
CA SER A 596 -25.83 -9.77 21.52
C SER A 596 -27.32 -9.50 21.46
N GLY A 597 -27.87 -9.07 20.31
CA GLY A 597 -29.31 -8.87 20.13
C GLY A 597 -29.89 -7.71 20.94
N ASP A 598 -29.06 -7.02 21.73
CA ASP A 598 -29.41 -5.90 22.60
C ASP A 598 -30.01 -4.73 21.83
N GLY A 599 -29.89 -4.72 20.49
CA GLY A 599 -30.54 -3.72 19.65
C GLY A 599 -30.04 -2.30 19.94
N LEU A 600 -28.90 -2.14 20.64
CA LEU A 600 -28.45 -0.85 21.16
C LEU A 600 -27.59 -0.02 20.19
N SER A 601 -27.13 -0.59 19.07
CA SER A 601 -26.40 0.20 18.07
C SER A 601 -27.00 0.02 16.67
N ASP A 602 -27.15 1.14 15.97
CA ASP A 602 -27.37 1.22 14.54
C ASP A 602 -25.97 1.19 13.89
N PRO A 603 -25.62 0.16 13.09
CA PRO A 603 -24.35 0.11 12.34
C PRO A 603 -24.01 1.41 11.61
N ARG A 604 -25.01 2.12 11.06
CA ARG A 604 -24.86 3.40 10.35
C ARG A 604 -24.44 4.55 11.26
N ARG A 605 -24.61 4.40 12.56
CA ARG A 605 -24.20 5.38 13.59
C ARG A 605 -23.10 4.83 14.47
N CYS A 606 -22.32 3.87 13.95
CA CYS A 606 -21.25 3.24 14.66
C CYS A 606 -19.90 3.65 14.06
N CYS A 607 -19.10 4.38 14.84
CA CYS A 607 -17.70 4.70 14.52
C CYS A 607 -16.80 3.60 15.05
N VAL A 608 -16.02 2.97 14.18
CA VAL A 608 -15.10 1.90 14.57
C VAL A 608 -13.68 2.37 14.37
N LEU A 609 -12.91 2.51 15.45
CA LEU A 609 -11.52 2.94 15.39
C LEU A 609 -10.61 1.72 15.22
N ILE A 610 -9.90 1.62 14.09
CA ILE A 610 -9.02 0.49 13.78
C ILE A 610 -7.61 0.98 13.43
N ASN A 611 -6.60 0.22 13.84
CA ASN A 611 -5.21 0.62 13.58
C ASN A 611 -4.74 0.16 12.19
N GLN A 612 -5.18 -1.02 11.77
CA GLN A 612 -4.65 -1.74 10.60
C GLN A 612 -5.67 -1.87 9.46
N PRO A 613 -5.18 -1.91 8.19
CA PRO A 613 -6.05 -1.98 7.02
C PRO A 613 -6.85 -3.27 6.92
N PHE A 614 -6.34 -4.41 7.42
CA PHE A 614 -7.09 -5.68 7.38
C PHE A 614 -8.43 -5.58 8.14
N GLY A 615 -8.54 -4.68 9.12
CA GLY A 615 -9.79 -4.42 9.84
C GLY A 615 -10.88 -3.82 8.96
N LEU A 616 -10.52 -3.11 7.88
CA LEU A 616 -11.49 -2.59 6.92
C LEU A 616 -12.17 -3.73 6.16
N GLU A 617 -11.39 -4.70 5.68
CA GLU A 617 -11.91 -5.88 4.95
C GLU A 617 -12.89 -6.67 5.82
N HIS A 618 -12.56 -6.89 7.09
CA HIS A 618 -13.46 -7.60 8.02
C HIS A 618 -14.70 -6.77 8.38
N LEU A 619 -14.60 -5.44 8.46
CA LEU A 619 -15.77 -4.58 8.67
C LEU A 619 -16.70 -4.58 7.46
N ASP A 620 -16.16 -4.63 6.24
CA ASP A 620 -16.95 -4.74 5.02
C ASP A 620 -17.69 -6.08 4.97
N GLU A 621 -17.04 -7.19 5.34
CA GLU A 621 -17.70 -8.50 5.48
C GLU A 621 -18.85 -8.45 6.51
N LEU A 622 -18.61 -7.89 7.69
CA LEU A 622 -19.65 -7.71 8.72
C LEU A 622 -20.77 -6.78 8.26
N ALA A 623 -20.46 -5.76 7.47
CA ALA A 623 -21.44 -4.84 6.90
C ALA A 623 -22.33 -5.50 5.85
N GLU A 624 -21.77 -6.40 5.04
CA GLU A 624 -22.52 -7.21 4.07
C GLU A 624 -23.49 -8.15 4.80
N ASP A 625 -23.04 -8.82 5.86
CA ASP A 625 -23.89 -9.70 6.68
C ASP A 625 -25.00 -8.95 7.40
N ALA A 626 -24.72 -7.74 7.89
CA ALA A 626 -25.70 -6.88 8.56
C ALA A 626 -26.62 -6.11 7.59
N GLY A 627 -26.26 -6.02 6.31
CA GLY A 627 -26.93 -5.19 5.31
C GLY A 627 -26.77 -3.68 5.51
N GLU A 628 -25.85 -3.25 6.38
CA GLU A 628 -25.64 -1.85 6.77
C GLU A 628 -24.15 -1.52 6.92
N LYS A 629 -23.77 -0.29 6.58
CA LYS A 629 -22.35 0.13 6.58
C LYS A 629 -21.94 0.79 7.89
N PHE A 630 -20.77 0.38 8.40
CA PHE A 630 -20.09 1.05 9.51
C PHE A 630 -19.34 2.31 9.05
N HIS A 631 -18.91 3.13 10.01
CA HIS A 631 -18.00 4.25 9.79
C HIS A 631 -16.61 3.95 10.37
N PRO A 632 -15.73 3.25 9.62
CA PRO A 632 -14.39 2.98 10.08
C PRO A 632 -13.52 4.24 10.07
N VAL A 633 -12.66 4.38 11.08
CA VAL A 633 -11.55 5.34 11.12
C VAL A 633 -10.28 4.50 11.20
N CYS A 634 -9.59 4.34 10.06
CA CYS A 634 -8.37 3.55 9.96
C CYS A 634 -7.13 4.42 10.13
N ALA A 635 -6.37 4.19 11.18
CA ALA A 635 -5.19 5.00 11.48
C ALA A 635 -4.12 4.91 10.38
N ALA A 636 -3.82 3.69 9.90
CA ALA A 636 -2.83 3.48 8.85
C ALA A 636 -3.17 4.21 7.53
N GLU A 637 -4.45 4.25 7.14
CA GLU A 637 -4.88 4.98 5.94
C GLU A 637 -4.76 6.50 6.10
N ILE A 638 -5.17 7.02 7.26
CA ILE A 638 -5.08 8.45 7.57
C ILE A 638 -3.61 8.89 7.60
N TYR A 639 -2.74 8.13 8.26
CA TYR A 639 -1.31 8.42 8.31
C TYR A 639 -0.68 8.43 6.91
N ASP A 640 -1.03 7.46 6.05
CA ASP A 640 -0.58 7.45 4.66
C ASP A 640 -1.06 8.68 3.88
N ASP A 641 -2.32 9.09 4.09
CA ASP A 641 -2.89 10.27 3.45
C ASP A 641 -2.14 11.55 3.86
N TYR A 642 -1.71 11.68 5.13
CA TYR A 642 -0.90 12.82 5.57
C TYR A 642 0.52 12.78 4.99
N PHE A 643 1.16 11.62 4.89
CA PHE A 643 2.44 11.50 4.16
C PHE A 643 2.27 11.93 2.70
N ARG A 644 1.24 11.42 2.01
CA ARG A 644 0.90 11.82 0.64
C ARG A 644 0.68 13.34 0.54
N GLN A 645 -0.08 13.92 1.46
CA GLN A 645 -0.38 15.34 1.46
C GLN A 645 0.90 16.19 1.59
N VAL A 646 1.81 15.82 2.50
CA VAL A 646 3.12 16.47 2.66
C VAL A 646 3.95 16.36 1.38
N ARG A 647 4.00 15.18 0.74
CA ARG A 647 4.71 14.99 -0.54
C ARG A 647 4.12 15.86 -1.65
N ILE A 648 2.80 15.95 -1.75
CA ILE A 648 2.15 16.74 -2.80
C ILE A 648 2.35 18.24 -2.59
N TRP A 649 2.18 18.76 -1.37
CA TRP A 649 2.50 20.16 -1.09
C TRP A 649 3.97 20.47 -1.38
N THR A 650 4.86 19.53 -1.08
CA THR A 650 6.28 19.67 -1.42
C THR A 650 6.50 19.69 -2.93
N ARG A 651 5.81 18.84 -3.70
CA ARG A 651 5.81 18.85 -5.17
C ARG A 651 5.27 20.14 -5.76
N MET A 652 4.28 20.75 -5.13
CA MET A 652 3.74 22.07 -5.48
C MET A 652 4.73 23.23 -5.21
N GLY A 653 5.83 22.95 -4.51
CA GLY A 653 6.89 23.92 -4.24
C GLY A 653 6.79 24.61 -2.88
N HIS A 654 5.86 24.19 -2.01
CA HIS A 654 5.77 24.72 -0.65
C HIS A 654 7.02 24.35 0.16
N SER A 655 7.43 25.26 1.05
CA SER A 655 8.54 24.99 1.96
C SER A 655 8.08 24.14 3.13
N ALA A 656 8.98 23.36 3.73
CA ALA A 656 8.66 22.55 4.91
C ALA A 656 8.10 23.38 6.08
N ALA A 657 8.60 24.61 6.28
CA ALA A 657 8.09 25.51 7.32
C ALA A 657 6.63 25.95 7.06
N VAL A 658 6.25 26.15 5.80
CA VAL A 658 4.87 26.47 5.41
C VAL A 658 3.97 25.24 5.61
N ILE A 659 4.45 24.05 5.23
CA ILE A 659 3.73 22.79 5.44
C ILE A 659 3.51 22.52 6.92
N GLN A 660 4.55 22.67 7.75
CA GLN A 660 4.45 22.50 9.20
C GLN A 660 3.44 23.49 9.81
N ARG A 661 3.48 24.77 9.40
CA ARG A 661 2.52 25.76 9.88
C ARG A 661 1.08 25.40 9.52
N GLU A 662 0.85 24.92 8.29
CA GLU A 662 -0.48 24.47 7.88
C GLU A 662 -0.96 23.28 8.72
N LEU A 663 -0.10 22.27 8.94
CA LEU A 663 -0.45 21.13 9.82
C LEU A 663 -0.78 21.60 11.23
N ASP A 664 0.03 22.51 11.78
CA ASP A 664 -0.17 23.11 13.10
C ASP A 664 -1.53 23.82 13.21
N GLN A 665 -1.91 24.60 12.18
CA GLN A 665 -3.20 25.29 12.10
C GLN A 665 -4.37 24.31 11.91
N ARG A 666 -4.18 23.20 11.18
CA ARG A 666 -5.20 22.15 11.02
C ARG A 666 -5.46 21.41 12.33
N PHE A 667 -4.41 21.17 13.11
CA PHE A 667 -4.50 20.43 14.37
C PHE A 667 -4.84 21.32 15.57
N GLU A 668 -4.98 22.64 15.37
CA GLU A 668 -5.22 23.61 16.44
C GLU A 668 -6.42 23.24 17.32
N SER A 669 -7.54 22.81 16.73
CA SER A 669 -8.77 22.50 17.48
C SER A 669 -8.63 21.34 18.45
N VAL A 670 -7.72 20.40 18.21
CA VAL A 670 -7.51 19.23 19.08
C VAL A 670 -6.27 19.36 19.96
N ARG A 671 -5.46 20.39 19.71
CA ARG A 671 -4.14 20.55 20.33
C ARG A 671 -4.24 20.85 21.82
N ASP A 672 -5.06 21.82 22.20
CA ASP A 672 -5.23 22.26 23.59
C ASP A 672 -5.71 21.10 24.48
N VAL A 673 -6.58 20.26 23.92
CA VAL A 673 -7.13 19.10 24.60
C VAL A 673 -6.08 18.01 24.80
N LEU A 674 -5.27 17.74 23.78
CA LEU A 674 -4.17 16.80 23.89
C LEU A 674 -3.11 17.27 24.91
N ASP A 675 -2.89 18.59 25.03
CA ASP A 675 -2.03 19.16 26.07
C ASP A 675 -2.64 18.93 27.46
N ALA A 676 -3.96 19.13 27.62
CA ALA A 676 -4.67 18.82 28.87
C ALA A 676 -4.63 17.32 29.24
N ILE A 677 -4.74 16.42 28.26
CA ILE A 677 -4.60 14.97 28.47
C ILE A 677 -3.19 14.63 28.95
N ALA A 678 -2.16 15.20 28.33
CA ALA A 678 -0.77 14.96 28.72
C ALA A 678 -0.47 15.46 30.14
N ASP A 679 -1.07 16.58 30.57
CA ASP A 679 -0.91 17.11 31.92
C ASP A 679 -1.63 16.27 32.98
N LEU A 680 -2.77 15.65 32.63
CA LEU A 680 -3.48 14.69 33.48
C LEU A 680 -2.59 13.48 33.81
N ASP A 681 -1.82 12.99 32.83
CA ASP A 681 -0.90 11.88 33.02
C ASP A 681 0.27 12.27 33.95
N LYS A 682 0.85 13.47 33.79
CA LYS A 682 1.90 13.97 34.71
C LYS A 682 1.40 14.01 36.16
N ALA A 683 0.19 14.55 36.38
CA ALA A 683 -0.40 14.62 37.71
C ALA A 683 -0.61 13.22 38.32
N SER A 684 -1.02 12.24 37.51
CA SER A 684 -1.18 10.85 37.95
C SER A 684 0.14 10.16 38.31
N SER A 685 1.24 10.51 37.65
CA SER A 685 2.58 9.94 37.88
C SER A 685 3.32 10.54 39.08
N SER A 686 2.90 11.72 39.55
CA SER A 686 3.48 12.41 40.72
C SER A 686 2.92 11.96 42.07
N LYS A 687 1.87 11.12 42.06
CA LYS A 687 1.29 10.47 43.24
C LYS A 687 1.78 9.03 43.32
#